data_AF-A0A146G6D3-F1
#
_entry.id   AF-A0A146G6D3-F1
#
_cell.length_a   1.000
_cell.length_b   1.000
_cell.length_c   1.000
_cell.angle_alpha   90.00
_cell.angle_beta   90.00
_cell.angle_gamma   90.00
#
_symmetry.space_group_name_H-M   'P 1'
#
loop_
_entity.id
_entity.type
_entity.pdbx_description
1 polymer ?
#
loop_
_entity_poly.entity_id
_entity_poly.type
_entity_poly.pdbx_seq_one_letter_code
_entity_poly.pdbx_strand_id
1 'polypeptide(L)'
;MKRLFPCLAAVVLLPAALPAAELKLAGIFTDNAILQRDKPVSIWGRATPGDTVTADINGQTRSAVTGADGRWQVMLEPMSASATPVPFRVSSGASSVALQNVLVGEVWFAAGQSNMTMPVRETRDAAAEMAAAGNPAIREFCVIQRAPFAQPRETTDRMGSWVPATPASVGAFSATGYYFARELARALEVPVGIIHASAGGIAAETLTPPDAIKDIPPLRHLLDERGIGYGKDVTEEEWDRRKKAKAEYVLTMESPDTDDSTWERVSTLTTNPRDRTATWFRYHFDAAEAWTRQPSVLRITKVAGLGTIAMNGRRLYPVNNNAIDMLEYRIDPGVLRVGANTLAFCVRGYSLNDRPAEVCSFADPADAGRELPVPGPALRKSESEGPTPAENLGLLGNLFNGMVAPQIPYQVRGIIWYQGEANVGRPGEYRLLFPAIIRGWRELWRQPDLPFLFVQLAGFMKQSAQPTPNSGWAELRDAQASALALPGTAMAVALDLGDAQQIHPKNKQEVGRRLSVAALAGVYGRKDVAASGPVFATCSVADGRMRISFSSADDGLVSRDGRPLTGFAIAGADGSYAWAEARIVDGNTVEVSSPQVPDPARVLYAWADNPDANLASKAGLPAVPFRASVNDVSLSNTESPRPGAAKTPGGAVSKD
;
A
#
# COMPACT_ATOMS: atom_id res chain seq x y z
N MET A 1 49.05 62.53 43.42
CA MET A 1 48.32 61.31 42.98
C MET A 1 47.51 61.66 41.74
N LYS A 2 47.95 61.23 40.54
CA LYS A 2 47.22 61.42 39.27
C LYS A 2 46.20 60.28 39.13
N ARG A 3 44.91 60.61 38.95
CA ARG A 3 43.85 59.61 38.70
C ARG A 3 43.78 59.33 37.20
N LEU A 4 44.07 58.09 36.82
CA LEU A 4 43.89 57.54 35.46
C LEU A 4 42.41 57.16 35.27
N PHE A 5 41.80 57.65 34.20
CA PHE A 5 40.51 57.16 33.69
C PHE A 5 40.76 56.00 32.72
N PRO A 6 40.08 54.84 32.84
CA PRO A 6 40.20 53.77 31.86
C PRO A 6 39.29 54.06 30.66
N CYS A 7 39.87 54.10 29.46
CA CYS A 7 39.12 54.06 28.21
C CYS A 7 38.56 52.65 28.00
N LEU A 8 37.23 52.52 28.00
CA LEU A 8 36.54 51.31 27.58
C LEU A 8 36.61 51.22 26.04
N ALA A 9 37.39 50.29 25.50
CA ALA A 9 37.38 49.99 24.07
C ALA A 9 36.12 49.17 23.75
N ALA A 10 35.20 49.75 22.97
CA ALA A 10 34.04 49.04 22.45
C ALA A 10 34.49 48.02 21.38
N VAL A 11 34.48 46.74 21.75
CA VAL A 11 34.68 45.64 20.79
C VAL A 11 33.41 45.52 19.96
N VAL A 12 33.47 45.97 18.70
CA VAL A 12 32.43 45.72 17.71
C VAL A 12 32.52 44.25 17.29
N LEU A 13 31.65 43.41 17.84
CA LEU A 13 31.42 42.04 17.36
C LEU A 13 30.76 42.12 15.98
N LEU A 14 31.54 41.98 14.92
CA LEU A 14 31.02 41.73 13.57
C LEU A 14 30.21 40.42 13.61
N PRO A 15 28.95 40.40 13.15
CA PRO A 15 28.18 39.16 13.07
C PRO A 15 28.92 38.20 12.14
N ALA A 16 29.22 36.99 12.64
CA ALA A 16 29.76 35.93 11.81
C ALA A 16 28.81 35.72 10.63
N ALA A 17 29.33 35.85 9.40
CA ALA A 17 28.56 35.52 8.21
C ALA A 17 28.07 34.07 8.34
N LEU A 18 26.76 33.89 8.37
CA LEU A 18 26.16 32.56 8.30
C LEU A 18 26.74 31.87 7.05
N PRO A 19 27.17 30.59 7.13
CA PRO A 19 27.67 29.88 5.96
C PRO A 19 26.60 29.92 4.86
N ALA A 20 27.02 30.30 3.64
CA ALA A 20 26.15 30.37 2.49
C ALA A 20 25.42 29.03 2.31
N ALA A 21 24.09 29.05 2.25
CA ALA A 21 23.33 27.84 2.05
C ALA A 21 23.54 27.36 0.61
N GLU A 22 24.12 26.18 0.47
CA GLU A 22 24.31 25.51 -0.80
C GLU A 22 22.96 25.31 -1.53
N LEU A 23 22.94 25.54 -2.85
CA LEU A 23 21.77 25.26 -3.68
C LEU A 23 21.46 23.76 -3.64
N LYS A 24 20.27 23.40 -3.16
CA LYS A 24 19.79 22.03 -3.07
C LYS A 24 18.40 21.91 -3.65
N LEU A 25 18.16 20.84 -4.41
CA LEU A 25 16.82 20.44 -4.84
C LEU A 25 16.13 19.66 -3.71
N ALA A 26 14.80 19.60 -3.74
CA ALA A 26 14.05 18.68 -2.90
C ALA A 26 14.47 17.22 -3.15
N GLY A 27 14.40 16.38 -2.10
CA GLY A 27 14.96 15.02 -2.08
C GLY A 27 14.43 14.03 -3.12
N ILE A 28 13.33 14.36 -3.81
CA ILE A 28 12.71 13.56 -4.88
C ILE A 28 13.38 13.76 -6.25
N PHE A 29 14.08 14.88 -6.43
CA PHE A 29 14.75 15.22 -7.69
C PHE A 29 16.12 14.54 -7.74
N THR A 30 16.15 13.34 -8.32
CA THR A 30 17.38 12.60 -8.62
C THR A 30 17.52 12.34 -10.11
N ASP A 31 18.67 11.84 -10.54
CA ASP A 31 18.82 11.26 -11.87
C ASP A 31 17.73 10.22 -12.15
N ASN A 32 17.40 10.07 -13.43
CA ASN A 32 16.32 9.23 -13.94
C ASN A 32 14.91 9.67 -13.53
N ALA A 33 14.70 10.90 -13.03
CA ALA A 33 13.35 11.40 -12.74
C ALA A 33 12.42 11.36 -13.95
N ILE A 34 11.12 11.26 -13.70
CA ILE A 34 10.06 11.47 -14.69
C ILE A 34 9.21 12.65 -14.24
N LEU A 35 9.22 13.75 -14.98
CA LEU A 35 8.35 14.89 -14.72
C LEU A 35 6.96 14.65 -15.33
N GLN A 36 5.90 15.10 -14.64
CA GLN A 36 4.53 14.93 -15.13
C GLN A 36 4.28 15.74 -16.41
N ARG A 37 3.71 15.10 -17.42
CA ARG A 37 3.25 15.73 -18.66
C ARG A 37 1.90 16.42 -18.52
N ASP A 38 1.61 17.35 -19.42
CA ASP A 38 0.30 17.98 -19.63
C ASP A 38 -0.30 18.67 -18.38
N LYS A 39 0.54 18.96 -17.39
CA LYS A 39 0.21 19.73 -16.17
C LYS A 39 1.40 20.63 -15.81
N PRO A 40 1.19 21.79 -15.16
CA PRO A 40 2.27 22.60 -14.62
C PRO A 40 3.12 21.79 -13.63
N VAL A 41 4.44 21.94 -13.69
CA VAL A 41 5.37 21.17 -12.85
C VAL A 41 6.11 22.11 -11.90
N SER A 42 6.00 21.86 -10.60
CA SER A 42 6.78 22.56 -9.59
C SER A 42 8.17 21.96 -9.45
N ILE A 43 9.19 22.82 -9.44
CA ILE A 43 10.56 22.49 -9.06
C ILE A 43 10.93 23.36 -7.86
N TRP A 44 11.41 22.75 -6.79
CA TRP A 44 11.64 23.44 -5.52
C TRP A 44 12.85 22.88 -4.77
N GLY A 45 13.28 23.64 -3.76
CA GLY A 45 14.42 23.25 -2.94
C GLY A 45 14.79 24.32 -1.93
N ARG A 46 16.07 24.32 -1.54
CA ARG A 46 16.66 25.35 -0.68
C ARG A 46 17.87 26.02 -1.30
N ALA A 47 18.10 27.28 -0.96
CA ALA A 47 19.26 28.07 -1.36
C ALA A 47 19.51 29.19 -0.33
N THR A 48 20.49 30.05 -0.58
CA THR A 48 20.74 31.22 0.29
C THR A 48 19.56 32.20 0.19
N PRO A 49 18.99 32.66 1.32
CA PRO A 49 17.92 33.67 1.30
C PRO A 49 18.29 34.91 0.47
N GLY A 50 17.37 35.36 -0.37
CA GLY A 50 17.56 36.50 -1.28
C GLY A 50 18.24 36.16 -2.61
N ASP A 51 18.83 34.97 -2.76
CA ASP A 51 19.40 34.54 -4.04
C ASP A 51 18.31 34.35 -5.10
N THR A 52 18.64 34.67 -6.35
CA THR A 52 17.81 34.28 -7.51
C THR A 52 18.22 32.89 -7.98
N VAL A 53 17.29 31.94 -7.88
CA VAL A 53 17.43 30.60 -8.45
C VAL A 53 16.83 30.59 -9.84
N THR A 54 17.55 30.05 -10.83
CA THR A 54 17.11 29.88 -12.21
C THR A 54 17.11 28.41 -12.61
N ALA A 55 15.98 27.93 -13.14
CA ALA A 55 15.80 26.59 -13.67
C ALA A 55 15.68 26.63 -15.19
N ASP A 56 16.56 25.91 -15.87
CA ASP A 56 16.60 25.69 -17.32
C ASP A 56 16.26 24.22 -17.59
N ILE A 57 14.99 23.95 -17.89
CA ILE A 57 14.44 22.60 -17.98
C ILE A 57 13.60 22.47 -19.25
N ASN A 58 13.96 21.51 -20.10
CA ASN A 58 13.24 21.22 -21.35
C ASN A 58 12.95 22.47 -22.21
N GLY A 59 13.93 23.36 -22.36
CA GLY A 59 13.80 24.61 -23.12
C GLY A 59 13.02 25.74 -22.42
N GLN A 60 12.55 25.52 -21.19
CA GLN A 60 11.95 26.56 -20.36
C GLN A 60 12.98 27.14 -19.39
N THR A 61 13.05 28.46 -19.32
CA THR A 61 13.79 29.20 -18.29
C THR A 61 12.79 29.85 -17.33
N ARG A 62 12.91 29.56 -16.04
CA ARG A 62 12.09 30.13 -14.96
C ARG A 62 12.98 30.49 -13.78
N SER A 63 12.66 31.57 -13.09
CA SER A 63 13.43 32.02 -11.92
C SER A 63 12.54 32.39 -10.75
N ALA A 64 13.06 32.25 -9.54
CA ALA A 64 12.43 32.66 -8.30
C ALA A 64 13.47 33.22 -7.32
N VAL A 65 13.03 34.16 -6.49
CA VAL A 65 13.85 34.66 -5.37
C VAL A 65 13.65 33.74 -4.18
N THR A 66 14.75 33.34 -3.55
CA THR A 66 14.74 32.50 -2.36
C THR A 66 14.21 33.28 -1.16
N GLY A 67 13.21 32.72 -0.48
CA GLY A 67 12.59 33.29 0.70
C GLY A 67 13.53 33.39 1.90
N ALA A 68 13.10 34.14 2.92
CA ALA A 68 13.85 34.32 4.18
C ALA A 68 14.11 32.99 4.94
N ASP A 69 13.26 31.99 4.70
CA ASP A 69 13.37 30.62 5.24
C ASP A 69 14.27 29.70 4.40
N GLY A 70 14.91 30.24 3.35
CA GLY A 70 15.77 29.52 2.43
C GLY A 70 15.02 28.74 1.35
N ARG A 71 13.68 28.84 1.25
CA ARG A 71 12.88 28.09 0.26
C ARG A 71 12.78 28.84 -1.06
N TRP A 72 12.78 28.07 -2.14
CA TRP A 72 12.48 28.59 -3.47
C TRP A 72 11.64 27.57 -4.23
N GLN A 73 10.81 28.07 -5.15
CA GLN A 73 10.01 27.24 -6.04
C GLN A 73 9.81 27.98 -7.36
N VAL A 74 9.95 27.26 -8.46
CA VAL A 74 9.56 27.71 -9.81
C VAL A 74 8.48 26.79 -10.35
N MET A 75 7.61 27.33 -11.19
CA MET A 75 6.57 26.59 -11.90
C MET A 75 6.91 26.55 -13.39
N LEU A 76 7.04 25.34 -13.94
CA LEU A 76 7.17 25.11 -15.37
C LEU A 76 5.78 24.99 -16.00
N GLU A 77 5.64 25.44 -17.23
CA GLU A 77 4.44 25.20 -18.05
C GLU A 77 4.28 23.70 -18.35
N PRO A 78 3.04 23.25 -18.66
CA PRO A 78 2.79 21.90 -19.15
C PRO A 78 3.75 21.49 -20.28
N MET A 79 4.33 20.30 -20.14
CA MET A 79 5.24 19.70 -21.13
C MET A 79 4.59 18.48 -21.78
N SER A 80 4.83 18.29 -23.07
CA SER A 80 4.47 17.04 -23.74
C SER A 80 5.35 15.88 -23.29
N ALA A 81 4.85 14.64 -23.42
CA ALA A 81 5.61 13.44 -23.11
C ALA A 81 6.91 13.37 -23.95
N SER A 82 7.99 12.88 -23.33
CA SER A 82 9.25 12.60 -24.00
C SER A 82 9.90 11.37 -23.40
N ALA A 83 10.04 10.32 -24.21
CA ALA A 83 10.85 9.14 -23.90
C ALA A 83 12.35 9.37 -24.13
N THR A 84 12.71 10.50 -24.73
CA THR A 84 14.10 10.97 -24.84
C THR A 84 14.43 11.89 -23.66
N PRO A 85 15.63 11.75 -23.05
CA PRO A 85 16.05 12.63 -21.96
C PRO A 85 15.96 14.11 -22.30
N VAL A 86 15.32 14.89 -21.42
CA VAL A 86 15.24 16.35 -21.54
C VAL A 86 16.33 17.01 -20.69
N PRO A 87 16.85 18.18 -21.10
CA PRO A 87 17.78 18.95 -20.28
C PRO A 87 17.15 19.34 -18.93
N PHE A 88 17.93 19.22 -17.85
CA PHE A 88 17.53 19.67 -16.52
C PHE A 88 18.72 20.32 -15.81
N ARG A 89 18.65 21.63 -15.56
CA ARG A 89 19.64 22.37 -14.79
C ARG A 89 18.96 23.41 -13.90
N VAL A 90 19.45 23.54 -12.67
CA VAL A 90 19.11 24.62 -11.75
C VAL A 90 20.39 25.30 -11.30
N SER A 91 20.36 26.62 -11.15
CA SER A 91 21.52 27.43 -10.78
C SER A 91 21.16 28.58 -9.83
N SER A 92 22.11 28.98 -8.99
CA SER A 92 22.05 30.11 -8.06
C SER A 92 23.45 30.68 -7.88
N GLY A 93 23.72 31.86 -8.42
CA GLY A 93 25.07 32.41 -8.47
C GLY A 93 26.06 31.46 -9.19
N ALA A 94 27.12 31.06 -8.51
CA ALA A 94 28.12 30.11 -9.03
C ALA A 94 27.73 28.63 -8.84
N SER A 95 26.70 28.33 -8.03
CA SER A 95 26.26 26.97 -7.74
C SER A 95 25.30 26.47 -8.82
N SER A 96 25.46 25.23 -9.27
CA SER A 96 24.55 24.59 -10.23
C SER A 96 24.36 23.12 -9.92
N VAL A 97 23.11 22.64 -10.05
CA VAL A 97 22.71 21.24 -9.97
C VAL A 97 22.11 20.84 -11.31
N ALA A 98 22.54 19.71 -11.87
CA ALA A 98 21.96 19.14 -13.08
C ALA A 98 21.59 17.68 -12.83
N LEU A 99 20.48 17.24 -13.42
CA LEU A 99 20.03 15.86 -13.34
C LEU A 99 20.20 15.18 -14.69
N GLN A 100 20.60 13.91 -14.66
CA GLN A 100 20.78 13.09 -15.84
C GLN A 100 19.54 12.25 -16.14
N ASN A 101 19.32 12.00 -17.43
CA ASN A 101 18.28 11.07 -17.90
C ASN A 101 16.86 11.43 -17.43
N VAL A 102 16.50 12.71 -17.34
CA VAL A 102 15.14 13.13 -16.96
C VAL A 102 14.17 12.90 -18.12
N LEU A 103 13.05 12.21 -17.90
CA LEU A 103 11.98 12.04 -18.89
C LEU A 103 10.77 12.90 -18.55
N VAL A 104 9.83 13.01 -19.50
CA VAL A 104 8.50 13.62 -19.27
C VAL A 104 7.44 12.59 -19.61
N GLY A 105 6.51 12.32 -18.69
CA GLY A 105 5.54 11.23 -18.84
C GLY A 105 4.42 11.27 -17.81
N GLU A 106 3.77 10.13 -17.56
CA GLU A 106 2.80 10.03 -16.48
C GLU A 106 3.49 9.75 -15.15
N VAL A 107 3.08 10.44 -14.08
CA VAL A 107 3.57 10.19 -12.74
C VAL A 107 2.39 9.85 -11.85
N TRP A 108 2.45 8.70 -11.18
CA TRP A 108 1.42 8.25 -10.25
C TRP A 108 2.01 8.04 -8.87
N PHE A 109 1.25 8.37 -7.84
CA PHE A 109 1.65 8.15 -6.45
C PHE A 109 1.00 6.87 -5.93
N ALA A 110 1.80 5.92 -5.48
CA ALA A 110 1.37 4.64 -4.98
C ALA A 110 1.54 4.58 -3.45
N ALA A 111 0.43 4.44 -2.73
CA ALA A 111 0.42 4.44 -1.27
C ALA A 111 -0.44 3.32 -0.67
N GLY A 112 -0.21 3.02 0.60
CA GLY A 112 -0.97 2.02 1.34
C GLY A 112 -0.09 1.16 2.24
N GLN A 113 -0.43 -0.12 2.37
CA GLN A 113 0.26 -1.03 3.28
C GLN A 113 0.97 -2.19 2.57
N SER A 114 1.13 -3.34 3.25
CA SER A 114 1.87 -4.51 2.78
C SER A 114 1.50 -4.98 1.37
N ASN A 115 0.23 -4.90 0.97
CA ASN A 115 -0.21 -5.25 -0.38
C ASN A 115 0.23 -4.26 -1.47
N MET A 116 0.54 -3.00 -1.11
CA MET A 116 1.24 -2.03 -1.95
C MET A 116 2.77 -2.19 -1.85
N THR A 117 3.30 -2.63 -0.71
CA THR A 117 4.75 -2.84 -0.50
C THR A 117 5.28 -4.09 -1.19
N MET A 118 4.46 -5.13 -1.35
CA MET A 118 4.85 -6.43 -1.88
C MET A 118 5.64 -6.31 -3.20
N PRO A 119 6.86 -6.85 -3.27
CA PRO A 119 7.72 -6.66 -4.43
C PRO A 119 7.39 -7.63 -5.57
N VAL A 120 7.76 -7.27 -6.81
CA VAL A 120 7.56 -8.13 -8.01
C VAL A 120 8.14 -9.53 -7.83
N ARG A 121 9.32 -9.67 -7.21
CA ARG A 121 9.96 -10.97 -6.97
C ARG A 121 9.12 -11.96 -6.15
N GLU A 122 8.10 -11.47 -5.44
CA GLU A 122 7.22 -12.28 -4.59
C GLU A 122 5.89 -12.62 -5.27
N THR A 123 5.65 -12.18 -6.51
CA THR A 123 4.38 -12.43 -7.21
C THR A 123 4.38 -13.77 -7.94
N ARG A 124 3.21 -14.18 -8.43
CA ARG A 124 3.11 -15.28 -9.38
C ARG A 124 3.97 -14.95 -10.62
N ASP A 125 4.60 -15.95 -11.23
CA ASP A 125 5.38 -15.82 -12.48
C ASP A 125 6.54 -14.80 -12.43
N ALA A 126 7.01 -14.45 -11.23
CA ALA A 126 7.99 -13.38 -11.01
C ALA A 126 9.29 -13.55 -11.82
N ALA A 127 9.81 -14.78 -11.94
CA ALA A 127 11.03 -15.03 -12.70
C ALA A 127 10.89 -14.66 -14.18
N ALA A 128 9.76 -15.02 -14.80
CA ALA A 128 9.48 -14.67 -16.19
C ALA A 128 9.26 -13.17 -16.35
N GLU A 129 8.54 -12.54 -15.40
CA GLU A 129 8.33 -11.09 -15.41
C GLU A 129 9.64 -10.32 -15.31
N MET A 130 10.50 -10.72 -14.37
CA MET A 130 11.81 -10.09 -14.16
C MET A 130 12.68 -10.25 -15.40
N ALA A 131 12.73 -11.43 -16.01
CA ALA A 131 13.50 -11.64 -17.24
C ALA A 131 12.99 -10.78 -18.41
N ALA A 132 11.67 -10.56 -18.50
CA ALA A 132 11.04 -9.80 -19.58
C ALA A 132 11.02 -8.28 -19.36
N ALA A 133 11.42 -7.77 -18.18
CA ALA A 133 11.35 -6.35 -17.84
C ALA A 133 12.40 -5.51 -18.60
N GLY A 134 12.10 -5.17 -19.86
CA GLY A 134 12.99 -4.44 -20.76
C GLY A 134 12.57 -2.99 -21.06
N ASN A 135 11.69 -2.37 -20.27
CA ASN A 135 11.18 -1.02 -20.51
C ASN A 135 11.70 0.01 -19.46
N PRO A 136 12.87 0.64 -19.68
CA PRO A 136 13.43 1.62 -18.75
C PRO A 136 12.70 2.98 -18.72
N ALA A 137 11.68 3.17 -19.57
CA ALA A 137 10.77 4.31 -19.49
C ALA A 137 9.72 4.13 -18.39
N ILE A 138 9.60 2.92 -17.81
CA ILE A 138 8.93 2.70 -16.53
C ILE A 138 9.95 2.90 -15.42
N ARG A 139 9.63 3.73 -14.42
CA ARG A 139 10.55 4.03 -13.32
C ARG A 139 9.83 4.07 -11.99
N GLU A 140 10.48 3.62 -10.93
CA GLU A 140 9.97 3.73 -9.57
C GLU A 140 10.89 4.61 -8.73
N PHE A 141 10.29 5.53 -7.97
CA PHE A 141 10.90 6.22 -6.85
C PHE A 141 10.35 5.61 -5.56
N CYS A 142 11.08 4.64 -4.99
CA CYS A 142 10.73 4.08 -3.68
C CYS A 142 11.11 5.08 -2.58
N VAL A 143 10.11 5.62 -1.89
CA VAL A 143 10.31 6.56 -0.80
C VAL A 143 10.91 5.84 0.39
N ILE A 144 12.06 6.31 0.84
CA ILE A 144 12.72 5.82 2.05
C ILE A 144 11.77 6.04 3.22
N GLN A 145 11.40 4.95 3.88
CA GLN A 145 10.63 5.00 5.11
C GLN A 145 11.46 5.69 6.21
N ARG A 146 11.14 6.96 6.46
CA ARG A 146 11.75 7.76 7.53
C ARG A 146 10.99 7.60 8.84
N ALA A 147 11.62 8.12 9.89
CA ALA A 147 11.05 8.13 11.21
C ALA A 147 9.64 8.75 11.20
N PRO A 148 8.75 8.28 12.08
CA PRO A 148 7.49 8.91 12.36
C PRO A 148 7.74 10.33 12.87
N PHE A 149 7.33 11.33 12.10
CA PHE A 149 7.48 12.74 12.48
C PHE A 149 6.15 13.31 12.94
N ALA A 150 6.19 14.12 14.00
CA ALA A 150 5.01 14.79 14.53
C ALA A 150 4.51 15.91 13.59
N GLN A 151 5.37 16.42 12.71
CA GLN A 151 5.05 17.49 11.77
C GLN A 151 5.52 17.16 10.35
N PRO A 152 4.81 17.64 9.32
CA PRO A 152 5.24 17.50 7.93
C PRO A 152 6.68 18.00 7.75
N ARG A 153 7.53 17.18 7.12
CA ARG A 153 8.89 17.59 6.80
C ARG A 153 9.02 17.98 5.34
N GLU A 154 9.49 19.20 5.10
CA GLU A 154 10.20 19.48 3.86
C GLU A 154 11.65 19.00 4.02
N THR A 155 12.19 18.33 3.01
CA THR A 155 13.59 17.92 3.05
C THR A 155 14.28 18.02 1.68
N THR A 156 15.54 18.45 1.72
CA THR A 156 16.48 18.39 0.61
C THR A 156 17.37 17.15 0.68
N ASP A 157 17.24 16.36 1.76
CA ASP A 157 17.94 15.08 1.88
C ASP A 157 17.33 14.08 0.91
N ARG A 158 18.16 13.17 0.39
CA ARG A 158 17.70 12.14 -0.54
C ARG A 158 16.55 11.33 0.07
N MET A 159 15.41 11.32 -0.62
CA MET A 159 14.19 10.61 -0.19
C MET A 159 14.03 9.25 -0.85
N GLY A 160 14.92 8.89 -1.76
CA GLY A 160 14.84 7.71 -2.59
C GLY A 160 15.72 7.90 -3.82
N SER A 161 15.49 7.09 -4.84
CA SER A 161 16.11 7.25 -6.16
C SER A 161 15.11 6.82 -7.21
N TRP A 162 15.06 7.52 -8.33
CA TRP A 162 14.36 7.01 -9.50
C TRP A 162 15.17 5.87 -10.12
N VAL A 163 14.57 4.68 -10.14
CA VAL A 163 15.18 3.45 -10.66
C VAL A 163 14.42 3.04 -11.93
N PRO A 164 15.10 2.89 -13.08
CA PRO A 164 14.49 2.33 -14.28
C PRO A 164 14.13 0.85 -14.13
N ALA A 165 13.00 0.42 -14.71
CA ALA A 165 12.63 -0.99 -14.78
C ALA A 165 13.54 -1.73 -15.76
N THR A 166 14.35 -2.63 -15.23
CA THR A 166 15.26 -3.53 -15.95
C THR A 166 15.17 -4.92 -15.33
N PRO A 167 15.72 -5.98 -15.96
CA PRO A 167 15.69 -7.30 -15.36
C PRO A 167 16.38 -7.37 -14.00
N ALA A 168 17.35 -6.48 -13.75
CA ALA A 168 18.11 -6.42 -12.49
C ALA A 168 17.37 -5.66 -11.37
N SER A 169 16.52 -4.69 -11.71
CA SER A 169 15.91 -3.77 -10.72
C SER A 169 14.45 -4.09 -10.40
N VAL A 170 13.68 -4.57 -11.39
CA VAL A 170 12.22 -4.70 -11.28
C VAL A 170 11.77 -5.59 -10.14
N GLY A 171 12.58 -6.60 -9.79
CA GLY A 171 12.28 -7.54 -8.71
C GLY A 171 12.09 -6.86 -7.34
N ALA A 172 12.61 -5.65 -7.15
CA ALA A 172 12.45 -4.87 -5.92
C ALA A 172 11.28 -3.87 -5.95
N PHE A 173 10.66 -3.63 -7.12
CA PHE A 173 9.60 -2.63 -7.25
C PHE A 173 8.32 -3.09 -6.58
N SER A 174 7.47 -2.16 -6.16
CA SER A 174 6.09 -2.44 -5.79
C SER A 174 5.41 -3.21 -6.93
N ALA A 175 4.95 -4.43 -6.66
CA ALA A 175 4.28 -5.23 -7.67
C ALA A 175 3.02 -4.53 -8.20
N THR A 176 2.18 -4.01 -7.31
CA THR A 176 0.97 -3.27 -7.66
C THR A 176 1.31 -2.05 -8.53
N GLY A 177 2.31 -1.25 -8.11
CA GLY A 177 2.76 -0.07 -8.85
C GLY A 177 3.36 -0.40 -10.22
N TYR A 178 4.26 -1.39 -10.28
CA TYR A 178 4.93 -1.81 -11.51
C TYR A 178 3.95 -2.37 -12.53
N TYR A 179 3.06 -3.29 -12.17
CA TYR A 179 2.10 -3.85 -13.13
C TYR A 179 1.11 -2.80 -13.62
N PHE A 180 0.67 -1.89 -12.76
CA PHE A 180 -0.11 -0.72 -13.17
C PHE A 180 0.64 0.13 -14.20
N ALA A 181 1.90 0.50 -13.89
CA ALA A 181 2.73 1.31 -14.78
C ALA A 181 3.00 0.62 -16.12
N ARG A 182 3.22 -0.70 -16.11
CA ARG A 182 3.47 -1.51 -17.29
C ARG A 182 2.29 -1.50 -18.25
N GLU A 183 1.08 -1.75 -17.75
CA GLU A 183 -0.12 -1.71 -18.58
C GLU A 183 -0.41 -0.29 -19.08
N LEU A 184 -0.19 0.73 -18.25
CA LEU A 184 -0.41 2.12 -18.64
C LEU A 184 0.60 2.58 -19.71
N ALA A 185 1.88 2.25 -19.55
CA ALA A 185 2.94 2.57 -20.51
C ALA A 185 2.67 1.91 -21.87
N ARG A 186 2.19 0.66 -21.88
CA ARG A 186 1.78 -0.04 -23.12
C ARG A 186 0.59 0.66 -23.79
N ALA A 187 -0.41 1.06 -23.02
CA ALA A 187 -1.65 1.61 -23.55
C ALA A 187 -1.53 3.08 -24.02
N LEU A 188 -0.64 3.84 -23.40
CA LEU A 188 -0.44 5.27 -23.69
C LEU A 188 0.83 5.56 -24.51
N GLU A 189 1.75 4.61 -24.61
CA GLU A 189 3.04 4.74 -25.31
C GLU A 189 3.89 5.91 -24.79
N VAL A 190 3.85 6.17 -23.47
CA VAL A 190 4.63 7.22 -22.80
C VAL A 190 5.42 6.66 -21.61
N PRO A 191 6.47 7.35 -21.13
CA PRO A 191 7.12 7.03 -19.87
C PRO A 191 6.13 7.07 -18.70
N VAL A 192 6.30 6.16 -17.73
CA VAL A 192 5.45 6.10 -16.53
C VAL A 192 6.31 5.97 -15.28
N GLY A 193 6.19 6.95 -14.39
CA GLY A 193 6.83 7.01 -13.09
C GLY A 193 5.87 6.64 -11.96
N ILE A 194 6.33 5.81 -11.02
CA ILE A 194 5.63 5.51 -9.78
C ILE A 194 6.41 6.08 -8.60
N ILE A 195 5.79 6.97 -7.82
CA ILE A 195 6.32 7.37 -6.51
C ILE A 195 5.69 6.43 -5.48
N HIS A 196 6.48 5.55 -4.88
CA HIS A 196 6.00 4.50 -3.98
C HIS A 196 6.25 4.86 -2.51
N ALA A 197 5.18 5.12 -1.77
CA ALA A 197 5.20 5.47 -0.34
C ALA A 197 4.21 4.58 0.44
N SER A 198 4.65 3.38 0.84
CA SER A 198 3.85 2.42 1.61
C SER A 198 4.67 1.75 2.70
N ALA A 199 4.01 1.20 3.73
CA ALA A 199 4.68 0.37 4.74
C ALA A 199 3.78 -0.77 5.23
N GLY A 200 4.37 -1.95 5.48
CA GLY A 200 3.63 -3.12 5.93
C GLY A 200 2.97 -2.95 7.30
N GLY A 201 1.76 -3.49 7.47
CA GLY A 201 1.08 -3.58 8.76
C GLY A 201 0.56 -2.25 9.34
N ILE A 202 0.48 -1.20 8.53
CA ILE A 202 0.00 0.11 8.96
C ILE A 202 -1.50 0.27 8.73
N ALA A 203 -2.15 0.97 9.66
CA ALA A 203 -3.53 1.42 9.50
C ALA A 203 -3.60 2.74 8.70
N ALA A 204 -4.74 3.04 8.08
CA ALA A 204 -4.90 4.17 7.17
C ALA A 204 -4.60 5.54 7.82
N GLU A 205 -4.92 5.68 9.11
CA GLU A 205 -4.68 6.90 9.89
C GLU A 205 -3.20 7.33 9.85
N THR A 206 -2.27 6.39 9.68
CA THR A 206 -0.83 6.66 9.65
C THR A 206 -0.38 7.48 8.43
N LEU A 207 -1.14 7.39 7.34
CA LEU A 207 -0.96 8.12 6.09
C LEU A 207 -1.97 9.28 5.94
N THR A 208 -2.71 9.59 7.01
CA THR A 208 -3.75 10.62 7.02
C THR A 208 -3.15 11.95 7.51
N PRO A 209 -3.24 13.05 6.75
CA PRO A 209 -2.92 14.37 7.28
C PRO A 209 -3.88 14.70 8.44
N PRO A 210 -3.40 15.11 9.63
CA PRO A 210 -4.25 15.36 10.79
C PRO A 210 -5.39 16.35 10.52
N ASP A 211 -5.13 17.38 9.71
CA ASP A 211 -6.12 18.39 9.33
C ASP A 211 -7.33 17.82 8.56
N ALA A 212 -7.19 16.67 7.89
CA ALA A 212 -8.29 16.09 7.12
C ALA A 212 -9.38 15.45 7.97
N ILE A 213 -9.10 15.15 9.25
CA ILE A 213 -10.04 14.45 10.14
C ILE A 213 -10.46 15.27 11.36
N LYS A 214 -9.85 16.44 11.58
CA LYS A 214 -10.07 17.26 12.80
C LYS A 214 -11.53 17.64 13.04
N ASP A 215 -12.29 17.83 11.96
CA ASP A 215 -13.69 18.25 11.98
C ASP A 215 -14.67 17.08 11.83
N ILE A 216 -14.21 15.83 11.96
CA ILE A 216 -15.04 14.62 11.87
C ILE A 216 -15.20 14.03 13.28
N PRO A 217 -16.30 14.30 14.01
CA PRO A 217 -16.41 13.96 15.43
C PRO A 217 -16.15 12.48 15.76
N PRO A 218 -16.67 11.50 14.97
CA PRO A 218 -16.36 10.08 15.23
C PRO A 218 -14.87 9.71 15.11
N LEU A 219 -14.07 10.51 14.37
CA LEU A 219 -12.63 10.28 14.18
C LEU A 219 -11.76 11.14 15.10
N ARG A 220 -12.34 12.07 15.86
CA ARG A 220 -11.58 12.98 16.73
C ARG A 220 -10.76 12.23 17.77
N HIS A 221 -11.24 11.07 18.21
CA HIS A 221 -10.49 10.20 19.09
C HIS A 221 -9.14 9.79 18.49
N LEU A 222 -8.95 9.72 17.16
CA LEU A 222 -7.64 9.42 16.57
C LEU A 222 -6.61 10.54 16.78
N LEU A 223 -7.08 11.76 17.05
CA LEU A 223 -6.24 12.90 17.46
C LEU A 223 -5.89 12.82 18.96
N ASP A 224 -6.80 12.26 19.77
CA ASP A 224 -6.75 12.26 21.24
C ASP A 224 -6.19 10.95 21.86
N GLU A 225 -6.43 9.78 21.24
CA GLU A 225 -6.16 8.41 21.73
C GLU A 225 -4.68 8.11 21.92
N ARG A 226 -3.80 9.09 21.72
CA ARG A 226 -2.37 8.97 21.94
C ARG A 226 -1.78 10.15 22.69
N GLY A 227 -2.43 10.48 23.80
CA GLY A 227 -1.83 11.12 24.97
C GLY A 227 -0.71 10.30 25.64
N ILE A 228 0.20 9.70 24.86
CA ILE A 228 1.52 9.26 25.34
C ILE A 228 2.52 10.17 24.64
N GLY A 229 3.08 11.12 25.38
CA GLY A 229 3.88 12.20 24.83
C GLY A 229 4.99 11.74 23.89
N TYR A 230 4.98 12.28 22.68
CA TYR A 230 6.21 12.45 21.89
C TYR A 230 6.23 13.87 21.32
N GLY A 231 6.44 14.82 22.24
CA GLY A 231 6.99 16.14 21.97
C GLY A 231 8.51 16.12 21.93
N LYS A 232 9.11 15.09 21.32
CA LYS A 232 10.51 15.11 20.91
C LYS A 232 10.61 14.41 19.56
N ASP A 233 10.99 15.15 18.52
CA ASP A 233 11.41 14.57 17.26
C ASP A 233 12.40 13.43 17.54
N VAL A 234 12.05 12.19 17.16
CA VAL A 234 13.11 11.18 16.97
C VAL A 234 13.91 11.69 15.78
N THR A 235 15.17 12.08 16.02
CA THR A 235 16.04 12.52 14.93
C THR A 235 16.22 11.38 13.93
N GLU A 236 16.48 11.72 12.67
CA GLU A 236 16.76 10.70 11.64
C GLU A 236 17.96 9.84 12.02
N GLU A 237 18.99 10.46 12.61
CA GLU A 237 20.15 9.76 13.15
C GLU A 237 19.77 8.72 14.21
N GLU A 238 18.84 9.08 15.11
CA GLU A 238 18.38 8.15 16.14
C GLU A 238 17.57 7.00 15.53
N TRP A 239 16.73 7.31 14.54
CA TRP A 239 15.96 6.30 13.82
C TRP A 239 16.84 5.32 13.05
N ASP A 240 17.81 5.82 12.29
CA ASP A 240 18.75 5.02 11.52
C ASP A 240 19.65 4.19 12.44
N ARG A 241 20.08 4.76 13.58
CA ARG A 241 20.80 4.01 14.62
C ARG A 241 19.97 2.85 15.14
N ARG A 242 18.70 3.08 15.48
CA ARG A 242 17.79 2.01 15.95
C ARG A 242 17.53 0.97 14.87
N LYS A 243 17.31 1.37 13.62
CA LYS A 243 17.09 0.47 12.48
C LYS A 243 18.33 -0.39 12.20
N LYS A 244 19.53 0.20 12.22
CA LYS A 244 20.80 -0.51 12.05
C LYS A 244 21.04 -1.49 13.19
N ALA A 245 20.93 -1.03 14.44
CA ALA A 245 21.05 -1.90 15.62
C ALA A 245 20.06 -3.07 15.56
N LYS A 246 18.84 -2.82 15.08
CA LYS A 246 17.82 -3.86 14.87
C LYS A 246 18.23 -4.88 13.80
N ALA A 247 18.73 -4.41 12.66
CA ALA A 247 19.20 -5.29 11.58
C ALA A 247 20.41 -6.14 12.03
N GLU A 248 21.38 -5.53 12.72
CA GLU A 248 22.52 -6.21 13.31
C GLU A 248 22.08 -7.25 14.34
N TYR A 249 21.16 -6.89 15.24
CA TYR A 249 20.59 -7.84 16.19
C TYR A 249 19.92 -9.03 15.50
N VAL A 250 19.12 -8.79 14.45
CA VAL A 250 18.50 -9.90 13.69
C VAL A 250 19.56 -10.81 13.07
N LEU A 251 20.61 -10.25 12.47
CA LEU A 251 21.72 -11.04 11.90
C LEU A 251 22.44 -11.88 12.98
N THR A 252 22.65 -11.29 14.17
CA THR A 252 23.18 -12.04 15.32
C THR A 252 22.26 -13.20 15.66
N MET A 253 20.95 -12.97 15.82
CA MET A 253 20.01 -14.03 16.21
C MET A 253 19.88 -15.16 15.17
N GLU A 254 20.09 -14.86 13.89
CA GLU A 254 20.13 -15.85 12.80
C GLU A 254 21.42 -16.69 12.79
N SER A 255 22.52 -16.13 13.30
CA SER A 255 23.84 -16.78 13.28
C SER A 255 23.84 -18.08 14.11
N PRO A 256 24.46 -19.17 13.59
CA PRO A 256 24.65 -20.39 14.36
C PRO A 256 25.63 -20.20 15.53
N ASP A 257 26.45 -19.15 15.51
CA ASP A 257 27.49 -18.89 16.52
C ASP A 257 26.99 -18.09 17.73
N THR A 258 25.71 -17.71 17.75
CA THR A 258 25.16 -16.90 18.84
C THR A 258 25.06 -17.71 20.13
N ASP A 259 25.60 -17.18 21.22
CA ASP A 259 25.52 -17.79 22.54
C ASP A 259 24.07 -17.88 23.02
N ASP A 260 23.60 -19.11 23.17
CA ASP A 260 22.28 -19.46 23.67
C ASP A 260 22.31 -20.28 24.97
N SER A 261 23.46 -20.33 25.64
CA SER A 261 23.64 -21.06 26.91
C SER A 261 22.69 -20.63 28.03
N THR A 262 22.20 -19.39 27.96
CA THR A 262 21.28 -18.78 28.94
C THR A 262 19.81 -18.82 28.50
N TRP A 263 19.51 -19.36 27.32
CA TRP A 263 18.15 -19.38 26.79
C TRP A 263 17.30 -20.43 27.51
N GLU A 264 16.00 -20.15 27.61
CA GLU A 264 15.07 -21.02 28.30
C GLU A 264 14.76 -22.25 27.44
N ARG A 265 14.91 -23.44 28.01
CA ARG A 265 14.56 -24.69 27.33
C ARG A 265 13.05 -24.92 27.40
N VAL A 266 12.38 -24.94 26.26
CA VAL A 266 10.92 -25.08 26.17
C VAL A 266 10.50 -26.27 25.30
N SER A 267 9.36 -26.87 25.64
CA SER A 267 8.73 -27.97 24.89
C SER A 267 7.59 -27.49 23.98
N THR A 268 7.17 -26.23 24.10
CA THR A 268 6.13 -25.61 23.26
C THR A 268 6.58 -24.24 22.78
N LEU A 269 6.17 -23.86 21.57
CA LEU A 269 6.54 -22.58 20.96
C LEU A 269 5.50 -21.49 21.28
N THR A 270 5.09 -21.42 22.55
CA THR A 270 4.08 -20.46 23.01
C THR A 270 4.68 -19.08 23.25
N THR A 271 4.01 -18.06 22.71
CA THR A 271 4.24 -16.64 22.95
C THR A 271 3.04 -16.06 23.69
N ASN A 272 3.24 -14.95 24.41
CA ASN A 272 2.12 -14.22 25.02
C ASN A 272 1.48 -13.33 23.94
N PRO A 273 0.22 -13.56 23.53
CA PRO A 273 -0.41 -12.80 22.44
C PRO A 273 -0.66 -11.32 22.78
N ARG A 274 -0.57 -10.93 24.06
CA ARG A 274 -0.63 -9.53 24.49
C ARG A 274 0.74 -8.85 24.49
N ASP A 275 1.81 -9.63 24.42
CA ASP A 275 3.16 -9.14 24.47
C ASP A 275 3.66 -8.93 23.04
N ARG A 276 3.87 -7.68 22.64
CA ARG A 276 4.34 -7.30 21.29
C ARG A 276 5.86 -7.49 21.16
N THR A 277 6.44 -8.34 22.01
CA THR A 277 7.85 -8.69 22.05
C THR A 277 8.16 -9.69 20.95
N ALA A 278 9.40 -9.64 20.46
CA ALA A 278 9.89 -10.69 19.58
C ALA A 278 10.37 -11.85 20.44
N THR A 279 9.81 -13.04 20.19
CA THR A 279 10.29 -14.28 20.80
C THR A 279 11.13 -15.02 19.77
N TRP A 280 12.38 -15.28 20.10
CA TRP A 280 13.27 -16.09 19.28
C TRP A 280 13.29 -17.52 19.78
N PHE A 281 13.25 -18.44 18.83
CA PHE A 281 13.39 -19.87 19.04
C PHE A 281 14.60 -20.40 18.30
N ARG A 282 15.28 -21.36 18.92
CA ARG A 282 16.42 -22.04 18.32
C ARG A 282 16.41 -23.53 18.60
N TYR A 283 16.77 -24.31 17.58
CA TYR A 283 16.97 -25.75 17.68
C TYR A 283 18.40 -26.08 17.27
N HIS A 284 18.99 -27.02 18.00
CA HIS A 284 20.27 -27.64 17.70
C HIS A 284 20.07 -29.12 17.43
N PHE A 285 20.55 -29.60 16.29
CA PHE A 285 20.39 -30.99 15.91
C PHE A 285 21.51 -31.45 14.97
N ASP A 286 21.78 -32.75 14.96
CA ASP A 286 22.69 -33.37 14.01
C ASP A 286 21.94 -33.86 12.77
N ALA A 287 22.46 -33.55 11.58
CA ALA A 287 21.95 -34.04 10.31
C ALA A 287 22.90 -35.08 9.70
N ALA A 288 22.32 -36.16 9.17
CA ALA A 288 23.07 -37.19 8.46
C ALA A 288 23.44 -36.73 7.04
N GLU A 289 24.44 -37.37 6.42
CA GLU A 289 24.93 -37.01 5.09
C GLU A 289 23.85 -37.02 3.99
N ALA A 290 22.85 -37.89 4.11
CA ALA A 290 21.73 -37.95 3.17
C ALA A 290 20.91 -36.65 3.08
N TRP A 291 20.95 -35.81 4.11
CA TRP A 291 20.17 -34.56 4.20
C TRP A 291 20.87 -33.37 3.54
N THR A 292 22.19 -33.46 3.32
CA THR A 292 23.00 -32.34 2.82
C THR A 292 23.18 -32.36 1.30
N ARG A 293 23.03 -33.55 0.69
CA ARG A 293 23.26 -33.80 -0.74
C ARG A 293 22.06 -33.52 -1.63
N GLN A 294 20.87 -33.32 -1.05
CA GLN A 294 19.63 -33.05 -1.79
C GLN A 294 18.81 -31.93 -1.13
N PRO A 295 17.94 -31.23 -1.88
CA PRO A 295 17.07 -30.23 -1.30
C PRO A 295 16.20 -30.84 -0.20
N SER A 296 16.16 -30.19 0.95
CA SER A 296 15.32 -30.60 2.08
C SER A 296 14.13 -29.65 2.22
N VAL A 297 13.04 -30.10 2.84
CA VAL A 297 11.87 -29.25 3.12
C VAL A 297 11.66 -29.20 4.63
N LEU A 298 11.70 -27.98 5.18
CA LEU A 298 11.30 -27.70 6.55
C LEU A 298 9.83 -27.27 6.56
N ARG A 299 9.04 -27.86 7.45
CA ARG A 299 7.63 -27.57 7.65
C ARG A 299 7.42 -26.99 9.03
N ILE A 300 6.65 -25.92 9.11
CA ILE A 300 6.25 -25.30 10.38
C ILE A 300 4.74 -25.16 10.39
N THR A 301 4.07 -25.84 11.31
CA THR A 301 2.61 -25.82 11.39
C THR A 301 2.07 -24.73 12.32
N LYS A 302 1.02 -24.04 11.85
CA LYS A 302 0.16 -23.08 12.59
C LYS A 302 0.92 -21.93 13.26
N VAL A 303 1.43 -20.98 12.48
CA VAL A 303 2.13 -19.82 13.07
C VAL A 303 1.51 -18.51 12.63
N ALA A 304 0.81 -17.85 13.55
CA ALA A 304 0.51 -16.44 13.43
C ALA A 304 1.73 -15.63 13.90
N GLY A 305 2.13 -14.62 13.13
CA GLY A 305 3.23 -13.74 13.51
C GLY A 305 4.64 -14.34 13.37
N LEU A 306 4.82 -15.40 12.57
CA LEU A 306 6.16 -15.86 12.19
C LEU A 306 6.88 -14.77 11.41
N GLY A 307 8.03 -14.34 11.93
CA GLY A 307 8.93 -13.40 11.28
C GLY A 307 10.04 -14.13 10.54
N THR A 308 11.27 -13.73 10.84
CA THR A 308 12.48 -14.30 10.23
C THR A 308 12.66 -15.79 10.56
N ILE A 309 13.16 -16.55 9.60
CA ILE A 309 13.63 -17.94 9.76
C ILE A 309 14.96 -18.14 9.04
N ALA A 310 15.90 -18.84 9.68
CA ALA A 310 17.22 -19.10 9.15
C ALA A 310 17.72 -20.50 9.53
N MET A 311 18.43 -21.13 8.59
CA MET A 311 19.17 -22.38 8.81
C MET A 311 20.66 -22.09 8.70
N ASN A 312 21.43 -22.37 9.75
CA ASN A 312 22.87 -22.11 9.82
C ASN A 312 23.27 -20.69 9.40
N GLY A 313 22.49 -19.68 9.80
CA GLY A 313 22.73 -18.27 9.42
C GLY A 313 22.21 -17.88 8.04
N ARG A 314 21.73 -18.82 7.23
CA ARG A 314 21.13 -18.52 5.92
C ARG A 314 19.62 -18.42 6.04
N ARG A 315 19.08 -17.24 5.75
CA ARG A 315 17.64 -16.97 5.76
C ARG A 315 16.90 -17.87 4.76
N LEU A 316 15.80 -18.47 5.21
CA LEU A 316 14.90 -19.28 4.40
C LEU A 316 13.69 -18.46 3.96
N TYR A 317 13.13 -18.81 2.81
CA TYR A 317 11.91 -18.21 2.28
C TYR A 317 10.87 -19.30 2.02
N PRO A 318 9.59 -19.04 2.30
CA PRO A 318 8.56 -20.05 2.11
C PRO A 318 8.37 -20.36 0.63
N VAL A 319 8.35 -21.65 0.28
CA VAL A 319 8.03 -22.15 -1.07
C VAL A 319 6.53 -22.34 -1.29
N ASN A 320 5.78 -22.54 -0.21
CA ASN A 320 4.36 -22.31 -0.17
C ASN A 320 4.07 -21.29 0.93
N ASN A 321 3.30 -20.24 0.64
CA ASN A 321 2.87 -19.29 1.65
C ASN A 321 1.35 -19.43 1.91
N ASN A 322 0.83 -20.63 1.59
CA ASN A 322 -0.59 -20.86 1.34
C ASN A 322 -1.15 -21.99 2.22
N ALA A 323 -0.58 -22.29 3.39
CA ALA A 323 -1.30 -23.09 4.38
C ALA A 323 -1.48 -22.33 5.72
N ILE A 324 -2.74 -22.02 6.06
CA ILE A 324 -3.25 -21.51 7.36
C ILE A 324 -2.67 -22.38 8.50
N ASP A 325 -2.42 -23.64 8.20
CA ASP A 325 -1.96 -24.63 9.14
C ASP A 325 -0.49 -25.08 8.95
N MET A 326 0.21 -24.69 7.86
CA MET A 326 1.57 -25.19 7.56
C MET A 326 2.34 -24.32 6.56
N LEU A 327 3.55 -23.91 6.90
CA LEU A 327 4.50 -23.23 6.01
C LEU A 327 5.62 -24.18 5.61
N GLU A 328 5.90 -24.29 4.31
CA GLU A 328 7.03 -25.05 3.79
C GLU A 328 8.17 -24.15 3.36
N TYR A 329 9.38 -24.48 3.79
CA TYR A 329 10.63 -23.82 3.45
C TYR A 329 11.54 -24.81 2.75
N ARG A 330 11.91 -24.49 1.51
CA ARG A 330 12.92 -25.26 0.79
C ARG A 330 14.30 -24.86 1.30
N ILE A 331 15.08 -25.87 1.63
CA ILE A 331 16.47 -25.76 2.03
C ILE A 331 17.32 -26.29 0.89
N ASP A 332 18.07 -25.41 0.25
CA ASP A 332 18.93 -25.78 -0.87
C ASP A 332 20.11 -26.67 -0.41
N PRO A 333 20.65 -27.52 -1.30
CA PRO A 333 21.87 -28.29 -1.02
C PRO A 333 23.01 -27.41 -0.49
N GLY A 334 23.74 -27.90 0.50
CA GLY A 334 24.85 -27.18 1.14
C GLY A 334 24.46 -26.15 2.21
N VAL A 335 23.17 -25.92 2.47
CA VAL A 335 22.73 -25.13 3.62
C VAL A 335 22.78 -25.94 4.91
N LEU A 336 22.33 -27.20 4.87
CA LEU A 336 22.55 -28.17 5.93
C LEU A 336 23.98 -28.72 5.88
N ARG A 337 24.54 -28.99 7.06
CA ARG A 337 25.88 -29.55 7.25
C ARG A 337 25.76 -30.97 7.81
N VAL A 338 26.76 -31.82 7.53
CA VAL A 338 26.84 -33.13 8.17
C VAL A 338 27.25 -32.91 9.63
N GLY A 339 26.53 -33.51 10.57
CA GLY A 339 26.67 -33.21 12.00
C GLY A 339 25.86 -31.97 12.39
N ALA A 340 26.46 -31.07 13.18
CA ALA A 340 25.72 -30.02 13.87
C ALA A 340 25.08 -28.98 12.94
N ASN A 341 23.81 -28.66 13.21
CA ASN A 341 23.02 -27.62 12.54
C ASN A 341 22.22 -26.81 13.55
N THR A 342 21.93 -25.57 13.17
CA THR A 342 21.12 -24.63 13.94
C THR A 342 19.96 -24.10 13.10
N LEU A 343 18.74 -24.27 13.59
CA LEU A 343 17.54 -23.61 13.07
C LEU A 343 17.16 -22.47 14.02
N ALA A 344 17.03 -21.25 13.50
CA ALA A 344 16.60 -20.08 14.26
C ALA A 344 15.37 -19.44 13.61
N PHE A 345 14.37 -19.05 14.40
CA PHE A 345 13.25 -18.27 13.90
C PHE A 345 12.64 -17.36 14.97
N CYS A 346 11.92 -16.33 14.52
CA CYS A 346 11.30 -15.32 15.36
C CYS A 346 9.78 -15.37 15.22
N VAL A 347 9.05 -15.25 16.33
CA VAL A 347 7.59 -15.11 16.39
C VAL A 347 7.25 -13.79 17.09
N ARG A 348 6.21 -13.10 16.61
CA ARG A 348 5.73 -11.80 17.13
C ARG A 348 4.22 -11.86 17.41
N GLY A 349 3.79 -11.38 18.57
CA GLY A 349 2.36 -11.25 18.88
C GLY A 349 1.72 -10.06 18.15
N TYR A 350 0.66 -10.30 17.37
CA TYR A 350 -0.09 -9.28 16.64
C TYR A 350 -1.62 -9.36 16.85
N SER A 351 -2.18 -10.41 17.47
CA SER A 351 -3.64 -10.60 17.55
C SER A 351 -4.11 -11.46 18.73
N LEU A 352 -5.34 -11.21 19.19
CA LEU A 352 -6.08 -12.04 20.18
C LEU A 352 -6.34 -13.49 19.69
N ASN A 353 -6.12 -13.76 18.40
CA ASN A 353 -6.26 -15.09 17.79
C ASN A 353 -4.91 -15.79 17.51
N ASP A 354 -3.78 -15.24 17.98
CA ASP A 354 -2.47 -15.85 17.76
C ASP A 354 -2.38 -17.21 18.46
N ARG A 355 -1.99 -18.24 17.67
CA ARG A 355 -1.76 -19.60 18.16
C ARG A 355 -0.28 -19.93 18.09
N PRO A 356 0.25 -20.69 19.06
CA PRO A 356 1.66 -21.11 19.06
C PRO A 356 1.97 -22.01 17.87
N ALA A 357 3.21 -21.96 17.39
CA ALA A 357 3.71 -22.97 16.46
C ALA A 357 3.69 -24.34 17.18
N GLU A 358 3.01 -25.33 16.61
CA GLU A 358 2.80 -26.62 17.29
C GLU A 358 3.85 -27.67 16.90
N VAL A 359 4.32 -27.67 15.64
CA VAL A 359 5.23 -28.68 15.09
C VAL A 359 6.20 -28.05 14.10
N CYS A 360 7.50 -28.33 14.30
CA CYS A 360 8.54 -28.16 13.28
C CYS A 360 9.03 -29.55 12.87
N SER A 361 8.96 -29.86 11.57
CA SER A 361 9.41 -31.15 11.02
C SER A 361 10.16 -30.97 9.70
N PHE A 362 11.00 -31.94 9.38
CA PHE A 362 11.60 -32.09 8.05
C PHE A 362 10.90 -33.22 7.30
N ALA A 363 10.74 -33.06 5.99
CA ALA A 363 10.41 -34.19 5.12
C ALA A 363 11.57 -35.20 5.13
N ASP A 364 11.28 -36.49 5.31
CA ASP A 364 12.30 -37.54 5.25
C ASP A 364 12.87 -37.60 3.82
N PRO A 365 14.17 -37.40 3.63
CA PRO A 365 14.77 -37.43 2.31
C PRO A 365 14.73 -38.82 1.64
N ALA A 366 14.45 -39.89 2.39
CA ALA A 366 14.27 -41.26 1.88
C ALA A 366 12.80 -41.62 1.59
N ASP A 367 11.84 -40.87 2.16
CA ASP A 367 10.40 -41.05 1.97
C ASP A 367 9.69 -39.71 2.15
N ALA A 368 9.36 -39.04 1.04
CA ALA A 368 8.75 -37.70 1.07
C ALA A 368 7.40 -37.63 1.81
N GLY A 369 6.75 -38.77 2.07
CA GLY A 369 5.52 -38.87 2.87
C GLY A 369 5.75 -39.01 4.38
N ARG A 370 6.99 -39.25 4.81
CA ARG A 370 7.38 -39.38 6.21
C ARG A 370 7.93 -38.07 6.76
N GLU A 371 7.48 -37.69 7.96
CA GLU A 371 7.97 -36.51 8.66
C GLU A 371 8.91 -36.89 9.81
N LEU A 372 10.00 -36.13 9.93
CA LEU A 372 10.98 -36.28 10.99
C LEU A 372 10.95 -35.00 11.84
N PRO A 373 10.60 -35.08 13.14
CA PRO A 373 10.58 -33.89 13.99
C PRO A 373 11.98 -33.30 14.12
N VAL A 374 12.08 -31.98 14.27
CA VAL A 374 13.36 -31.35 14.62
C VAL A 374 13.80 -31.90 15.99
N PRO A 375 14.97 -32.56 16.10
CA PRO A 375 15.41 -33.16 17.36
C PRO A 375 15.62 -32.11 18.46
N GLY A 376 15.19 -32.46 19.68
CA GLY A 376 15.46 -31.68 20.89
C GLY A 376 14.42 -30.60 21.21
N PRO A 377 14.38 -30.13 22.47
CA PRO A 377 13.54 -29.00 22.85
C PRO A 377 14.09 -27.71 22.26
N ALA A 378 13.19 -26.77 21.97
CA ALA A 378 13.59 -25.45 21.53
C ALA A 378 14.25 -24.69 22.69
N LEU A 379 15.23 -23.86 22.37
CA LEU A 379 15.68 -22.77 23.22
C LEU A 379 14.85 -21.54 22.89
N ARG A 380 14.36 -20.83 23.91
CA ARG A 380 13.54 -19.63 23.80
C ARG A 380 14.26 -18.45 24.44
N LYS A 381 14.24 -17.32 23.75
CA LYS A 381 14.59 -16.01 24.30
C LYS A 381 13.49 -15.01 23.98
N SER A 382 12.86 -14.49 25.01
CA SER A 382 11.95 -13.36 24.91
C SER A 382 12.70 -12.10 25.30
N GLU A 383 12.82 -11.16 24.39
CA GLU A 383 13.39 -9.85 24.68
C GLU A 383 12.45 -8.76 24.19
N SER A 384 12.25 -7.75 25.03
CA SER A 384 11.78 -6.46 24.55
C SER A 384 12.86 -5.91 23.62
N GLU A 385 12.53 -5.72 22.35
CA GLU A 385 13.46 -5.17 21.35
C GLU A 385 13.75 -3.67 21.59
N GLY A 386 13.47 -3.14 22.80
CA GLY A 386 13.33 -1.72 23.07
C GLY A 386 12.18 -1.10 22.26
N PRO A 387 11.96 0.22 22.35
CA PRO A 387 10.96 0.86 21.53
C PRO A 387 11.34 0.73 20.06
N THR A 388 10.68 -0.19 19.36
CA THR A 388 10.96 -0.41 17.95
C THR A 388 10.49 0.79 17.14
N PRO A 389 11.12 1.08 15.99
CA PRO A 389 10.53 1.88 14.92
C PRO A 389 9.02 1.66 14.71
N ALA A 390 8.55 0.41 14.88
CA ALA A 390 7.16 0.01 14.70
C ALA A 390 6.19 0.54 15.77
N GLU A 391 6.66 0.86 16.98
CA GLU A 391 5.81 1.41 18.05
C GLU A 391 5.22 2.78 17.68
N ASN A 392 5.90 3.50 16.78
CA ASN A 392 5.47 4.80 16.31
C ASN A 392 4.84 4.79 14.89
N LEU A 393 4.83 3.64 14.20
CA LEU A 393 4.26 3.54 12.84
C LEU A 393 2.73 3.63 12.85
N GLY A 394 2.07 3.18 13.91
CA GLY A 394 0.61 3.18 13.99
C GLY A 394 -0.01 4.56 14.26
N LEU A 395 0.80 5.58 14.53
CA LEU A 395 0.37 6.92 14.97
C LEU A 395 -0.26 7.69 13.79
N LEU A 396 -1.34 8.44 14.06
CA LEU A 396 -1.98 9.32 13.08
C LEU A 396 -0.95 10.24 12.41
N GLY A 397 -0.95 10.28 11.08
CA GLY A 397 -0.17 11.22 10.28
C GLY A 397 1.35 11.04 10.29
N ASN A 398 1.89 10.09 11.05
CA ASN A 398 3.33 9.99 11.22
C ASN A 398 4.08 9.55 9.95
N LEU A 399 3.53 8.57 9.21
CA LEU A 399 4.10 8.18 7.93
C LEU A 399 3.73 9.16 6.83
N PHE A 400 2.57 9.81 6.94
CA PHE A 400 2.24 10.94 6.09
C PHE A 400 3.33 12.03 6.17
N ASN A 401 3.70 12.44 7.38
CA ASN A 401 4.67 13.51 7.61
C ASN A 401 6.09 13.20 7.10
N GLY A 402 6.51 11.93 7.18
CA GLY A 402 7.86 11.50 6.79
C GLY A 402 8.00 10.91 5.40
N MET A 403 6.91 10.44 4.78
CA MET A 403 6.95 9.77 3.48
C MET A 403 6.12 10.48 2.42
N VAL A 404 4.97 11.06 2.77
CA VAL A 404 4.03 11.64 1.80
C VAL A 404 4.24 13.14 1.66
N ALA A 405 4.14 13.89 2.76
CA ALA A 405 4.27 15.34 2.78
C ALA A 405 5.56 15.87 2.13
N PRO A 406 6.76 15.23 2.29
CA PRO A 406 7.98 15.73 1.65
C PRO A 406 7.97 15.63 0.12
N GLN A 407 7.09 14.81 -0.45
CA GLN A 407 6.95 14.65 -1.90
C GLN A 407 5.97 15.67 -2.48
N ILE A 408 5.22 16.40 -1.65
CA ILE A 408 4.31 17.46 -2.10
C ILE A 408 5.16 18.74 -2.26
N PRO A 409 5.07 19.47 -3.38
CA PRO A 409 4.04 19.40 -4.41
C PRO A 409 4.50 18.74 -5.73
N TYR A 410 5.21 17.60 -5.70
CA TYR A 410 5.57 16.89 -6.95
C TYR A 410 4.29 16.61 -7.74
N GLN A 411 4.28 17.07 -8.99
CA GLN A 411 3.09 16.99 -9.81
C GLN A 411 2.84 15.53 -10.20
N VAL A 412 1.61 15.05 -9.97
CA VAL A 412 1.17 13.70 -10.33
C VAL A 412 -0.13 13.74 -11.14
N ARG A 413 -0.37 12.68 -11.92
CA ARG A 413 -1.62 12.44 -12.64
C ARG A 413 -2.72 12.00 -11.70
N GLY A 414 -2.41 11.12 -10.75
CA GLY A 414 -3.35 10.52 -9.80
C GLY A 414 -2.66 9.67 -8.73
N ILE A 415 -3.48 9.12 -7.83
CA ILE A 415 -3.08 8.25 -6.72
C ILE A 415 -3.57 6.83 -6.99
N ILE A 416 -2.75 5.82 -6.69
CA ILE A 416 -3.17 4.43 -6.53
C ILE A 416 -2.99 4.00 -5.07
N TRP A 417 -4.02 3.37 -4.51
CA TRP A 417 -4.08 3.04 -3.08
C TRP A 417 -4.42 1.57 -2.84
N TYR A 418 -3.63 0.89 -2.00
CA TYR A 418 -3.92 -0.48 -1.59
C TYR A 418 -3.70 -0.65 -0.09
N GLN A 419 -4.78 -0.48 0.66
CA GLN A 419 -4.80 -0.59 2.11
C GLN A 419 -6.21 -0.90 2.60
N GLY A 420 -6.29 -1.58 3.75
CA GLY A 420 -7.51 -1.72 4.53
C GLY A 420 -7.40 -2.80 5.60
N GLU A 421 -6.50 -3.78 5.41
CA GLU A 421 -6.46 -4.99 6.22
C GLU A 421 -6.22 -4.69 7.71
N ALA A 422 -5.41 -3.66 8.03
CA ALA A 422 -5.17 -3.24 9.41
C ALA A 422 -6.38 -2.50 10.06
N ASN A 423 -7.38 -2.10 9.28
CA ASN A 423 -8.58 -1.39 9.74
C ASN A 423 -9.83 -2.29 9.75
N VAL A 424 -9.73 -3.58 9.41
CA VAL A 424 -10.85 -4.53 9.36
C VAL A 424 -11.65 -4.60 10.67
N GLY A 425 -11.00 -4.36 11.82
CA GLY A 425 -11.68 -4.32 13.11
C GLY A 425 -12.53 -3.05 13.35
N ARG A 426 -12.42 -2.02 12.50
CA ARG A 426 -13.08 -0.71 12.64
C ARG A 426 -13.66 -0.21 11.31
N PRO A 427 -14.53 -0.98 10.61
CA PRO A 427 -15.00 -0.63 9.27
C PRO A 427 -15.87 0.62 9.24
N GLY A 428 -16.63 0.89 10.32
CA GLY A 428 -17.42 2.11 10.47
C GLY A 428 -16.57 3.39 10.51
N GLU A 429 -15.43 3.36 11.22
CA GLU A 429 -14.46 4.45 11.20
C GLU A 429 -13.80 4.58 9.81
N TYR A 430 -13.44 3.47 9.18
CA TYR A 430 -12.82 3.47 7.86
C TYR A 430 -13.70 4.16 6.80
N ARG A 431 -15.02 3.95 6.88
CA ARG A 431 -16.01 4.59 6.01
C ARG A 431 -15.97 6.13 6.06
N LEU A 432 -15.55 6.70 7.20
CA LEU A 432 -15.36 8.14 7.36
C LEU A 432 -13.93 8.56 7.02
N LEU A 433 -12.95 7.77 7.46
CA LEU A 433 -11.52 8.05 7.34
C LEU A 433 -11.05 8.04 5.89
N PHE A 434 -11.43 7.05 5.09
CA PHE A 434 -10.90 6.91 3.73
C PHE A 434 -11.34 8.06 2.79
N PRO A 435 -12.62 8.48 2.77
CA PRO A 435 -13.02 9.71 2.07
C PRO A 435 -12.30 10.97 2.58
N ALA A 436 -12.00 11.06 3.88
CA ALA A 436 -11.24 12.17 4.44
C ALA A 436 -9.80 12.21 3.93
N ILE A 437 -9.12 11.06 3.85
CA ILE A 437 -7.79 10.94 3.24
C ILE A 437 -7.80 11.45 1.80
N ILE A 438 -8.77 11.00 1.00
CA ILE A 438 -8.88 11.40 -0.42
C ILE A 438 -9.02 12.92 -0.54
N ARG A 439 -9.90 13.54 0.25
CA ARG A 439 -10.10 15.00 0.24
C ARG A 439 -8.86 15.74 0.73
N GLY A 440 -8.25 15.29 1.82
CA GLY A 440 -7.05 15.90 2.38
C GLY A 440 -5.87 15.88 1.41
N TRP A 441 -5.67 14.75 0.70
CA TRP A 441 -4.61 14.66 -0.31
C TRP A 441 -4.93 15.55 -1.52
N ARG A 442 -6.17 15.62 -1.98
CA ARG A 442 -6.59 16.56 -3.04
C ARG A 442 -6.28 18.00 -2.69
N GLU A 443 -6.55 18.41 -1.44
CA GLU A 443 -6.26 19.74 -0.94
C GLU A 443 -4.75 20.02 -0.91
N LEU A 444 -3.96 19.11 -0.36
CA LEU A 444 -2.49 19.25 -0.27
C LEU A 444 -1.82 19.32 -1.64
N TRP A 445 -2.25 18.51 -2.60
CA TRP A 445 -1.78 18.57 -4.00
C TRP A 445 -2.40 19.70 -4.82
N ARG A 446 -3.32 20.48 -4.23
CA ARG A 446 -4.07 21.57 -4.87
C ARG A 446 -4.75 21.11 -6.16
N GLN A 447 -5.33 19.92 -6.13
CA GLN A 447 -6.01 19.28 -7.24
C GLN A 447 -7.34 18.68 -6.74
N PRO A 448 -8.45 19.44 -6.75
CA PRO A 448 -9.73 18.98 -6.21
C PRO A 448 -10.27 17.72 -6.92
N ASP A 449 -9.92 17.55 -8.20
CA ASP A 449 -10.30 16.40 -9.02
C ASP A 449 -9.15 15.39 -9.18
N LEU A 450 -8.15 15.38 -8.29
CA LEU A 450 -7.05 14.41 -8.34
C LEU A 450 -7.63 12.99 -8.37
N PRO A 451 -7.38 12.21 -9.45
CA PRO A 451 -7.83 10.84 -9.55
C PRO A 451 -7.32 10.01 -8.38
N PHE A 452 -8.21 9.25 -7.75
CA PHE A 452 -7.87 8.36 -6.65
C PHE A 452 -8.41 6.96 -6.94
N LEU A 453 -7.52 6.08 -7.38
CA LEU A 453 -7.85 4.70 -7.72
C LEU A 453 -7.43 3.80 -6.57
N PHE A 454 -8.26 2.84 -6.19
CA PHE A 454 -7.94 1.98 -5.04
C PHE A 454 -8.33 0.54 -5.26
N VAL A 455 -7.70 -0.35 -4.51
CA VAL A 455 -7.96 -1.80 -4.57
C VAL A 455 -8.86 -2.19 -3.41
N GLN A 456 -10.00 -2.81 -3.71
CA GLN A 456 -10.86 -3.42 -2.71
C GLN A 456 -10.13 -4.63 -2.10
N LEU A 457 -10.31 -4.89 -0.80
CA LEU A 457 -9.66 -6.05 -0.19
C LEU A 457 -10.00 -7.37 -0.91
N ALA A 458 -8.99 -8.20 -1.11
CA ALA A 458 -9.15 -9.52 -1.73
C ALA A 458 -9.88 -10.50 -0.80
N GLY A 459 -10.29 -11.67 -1.31
CA GLY A 459 -10.73 -12.79 -0.48
C GLY A 459 -9.63 -13.24 0.47
N PHE A 460 -9.95 -13.45 1.75
CA PHE A 460 -9.00 -13.97 2.73
C PHE A 460 -9.72 -14.76 3.83
N MET A 461 -9.03 -15.74 4.42
CA MET A 461 -9.56 -16.72 5.38
C MET A 461 -10.41 -17.83 4.75
N LYS A 462 -10.75 -18.84 5.57
CA LYS A 462 -11.58 -19.98 5.15
C LYS A 462 -12.96 -19.48 4.72
N GLN A 463 -13.45 -20.03 3.61
CA GLN A 463 -14.82 -19.78 3.17
C GLN A 463 -15.83 -20.28 4.20
N SER A 464 -16.87 -19.49 4.46
CA SER A 464 -17.96 -19.91 5.35
C SER A 464 -18.93 -20.82 4.59
N ALA A 465 -19.36 -21.91 5.25
CA ALA A 465 -20.39 -22.79 4.71
C ALA A 465 -21.80 -22.17 4.77
N GLN A 466 -22.02 -21.22 5.70
CA GLN A 466 -23.29 -20.54 5.90
C GLN A 466 -23.18 -19.06 5.54
N PRO A 467 -24.27 -18.39 5.12
CA PRO A 467 -24.27 -16.95 4.94
C PRO A 467 -23.87 -16.22 6.22
N THR A 468 -22.94 -15.28 6.12
CA THR A 468 -22.40 -14.52 7.26
C THR A 468 -22.77 -13.04 7.13
N PRO A 469 -23.93 -12.59 7.64
CA PRO A 469 -24.32 -11.18 7.53
C PRO A 469 -23.37 -10.23 8.28
N ASN A 470 -22.64 -10.76 9.27
CA ASN A 470 -21.62 -10.04 10.04
C ASN A 470 -20.23 -10.51 9.61
N SER A 471 -19.52 -9.68 8.86
CA SER A 471 -18.14 -9.93 8.44
C SER A 471 -17.42 -8.58 8.41
N GLY A 472 -16.46 -8.38 9.30
CA GLY A 472 -15.68 -7.14 9.34
C GLY A 472 -14.91 -6.91 8.03
N TRP A 473 -14.50 -7.99 7.36
CA TRP A 473 -13.81 -7.92 6.08
C TRP A 473 -14.76 -7.47 4.96
N ALA A 474 -15.97 -8.02 4.89
CA ALA A 474 -17.00 -7.59 3.93
C ALA A 474 -17.48 -6.15 4.21
N GLU A 475 -17.66 -5.79 5.48
CA GLU A 475 -18.00 -4.42 5.90
C GLU A 475 -16.91 -3.41 5.52
N LEU A 476 -15.64 -3.79 5.62
CA LEU A 476 -14.55 -2.94 5.16
C LEU A 476 -14.53 -2.81 3.63
N ARG A 477 -14.78 -3.90 2.89
CA ARG A 477 -14.94 -3.82 1.42
C ARG A 477 -16.06 -2.88 1.02
N ASP A 478 -17.16 -2.89 1.76
CA ASP A 478 -18.29 -1.95 1.59
C ASP A 478 -17.89 -0.52 1.96
N ALA A 479 -17.13 -0.32 3.03
CA ALA A 479 -16.55 0.98 3.37
C ALA A 479 -15.62 1.51 2.26
N GLN A 480 -14.78 0.67 1.66
CA GLN A 480 -13.97 1.02 0.49
C GLN A 480 -14.86 1.40 -0.71
N ALA A 481 -15.87 0.59 -1.02
CA ALA A 481 -16.80 0.86 -2.12
C ALA A 481 -17.56 2.19 -1.95
N SER A 482 -17.90 2.58 -0.72
CA SER A 482 -18.58 3.84 -0.44
C SER A 482 -17.77 5.09 -0.86
N ALA A 483 -16.44 4.98 -0.96
CA ALA A 483 -15.60 6.08 -1.45
C ALA A 483 -15.82 6.39 -2.95
N LEU A 484 -16.46 5.48 -3.70
CA LEU A 484 -16.86 5.71 -5.09
C LEU A 484 -17.89 6.85 -5.24
N ALA A 485 -18.53 7.28 -4.16
CA ALA A 485 -19.39 8.47 -4.16
C ALA A 485 -18.60 9.77 -4.38
N LEU A 486 -17.27 9.76 -4.22
CA LEU A 486 -16.43 10.91 -4.54
C LEU A 486 -16.10 10.96 -6.04
N PRO A 487 -16.22 12.12 -6.70
CA PRO A 487 -15.86 12.25 -8.12
C PRO A 487 -14.37 11.95 -8.33
N GLY A 488 -14.01 11.44 -9.51
CA GLY A 488 -12.62 11.11 -9.84
C GLY A 488 -12.06 9.92 -9.04
N THR A 489 -12.92 9.04 -8.52
CA THR A 489 -12.48 7.81 -7.85
C THR A 489 -12.86 6.57 -8.67
N ALA A 490 -12.08 5.50 -8.53
CA ALA A 490 -12.43 4.20 -9.09
C ALA A 490 -11.84 3.07 -8.24
N MET A 491 -12.45 1.90 -8.33
CA MET A 491 -12.08 0.75 -7.50
C MET A 491 -11.77 -0.46 -8.36
N ALA A 492 -10.59 -1.02 -8.19
CA ALA A 492 -10.26 -2.36 -8.65
C ALA A 492 -10.78 -3.38 -7.64
N VAL A 493 -11.81 -4.15 -8.00
CA VAL A 493 -12.25 -5.30 -7.20
C VAL A 493 -11.13 -6.35 -7.25
N ALA A 494 -10.68 -6.86 -6.10
CA ALA A 494 -9.66 -7.92 -6.03
C ALA A 494 -10.15 -9.20 -5.34
N LEU A 495 -11.46 -9.31 -5.10
CA LEU A 495 -12.10 -10.38 -4.35
C LEU A 495 -11.62 -11.79 -4.78
N ASP A 496 -11.63 -12.04 -6.08
CA ASP A 496 -11.28 -13.31 -6.75
C ASP A 496 -9.78 -13.56 -6.90
N LEU A 497 -8.95 -12.60 -6.53
CA LEU A 497 -7.49 -12.73 -6.56
C LEU A 497 -6.93 -13.23 -5.23
N GLY A 498 -7.78 -13.28 -4.22
CA GLY A 498 -7.48 -13.68 -2.87
C GLY A 498 -7.20 -15.18 -2.71
N ASP A 499 -6.69 -15.53 -1.54
CA ASP A 499 -6.38 -16.90 -1.16
C ASP A 499 -6.80 -17.08 0.30
N ALA A 500 -7.42 -18.22 0.63
CA ALA A 500 -7.90 -18.47 1.98
C ALA A 500 -6.78 -18.39 3.05
N GLN A 501 -5.55 -18.65 2.63
CA GLN A 501 -4.40 -18.89 3.48
C GLN A 501 -3.36 -17.78 3.36
N GLN A 502 -3.55 -16.88 2.38
CA GLN A 502 -2.60 -15.83 2.07
C GLN A 502 -3.30 -14.47 1.89
N ILE A 503 -3.01 -13.55 2.81
CA ILE A 503 -3.54 -12.19 2.81
C ILE A 503 -2.95 -11.31 1.69
N HIS A 504 -1.79 -11.70 1.13
CA HIS A 504 -1.12 -11.04 0.02
C HIS A 504 -1.35 -11.78 -1.31
N PRO A 505 -2.40 -11.43 -2.10
CA PRO A 505 -2.68 -12.08 -3.37
C PRO A 505 -1.47 -12.05 -4.32
N LYS A 506 -1.04 -13.23 -4.77
CA LYS A 506 0.14 -13.40 -5.63
C LYS A 506 -0.07 -12.91 -7.06
N ASN A 507 -1.33 -12.88 -7.53
CA ASN A 507 -1.69 -12.38 -8.86
C ASN A 507 -1.79 -10.84 -8.86
N LYS A 508 -0.65 -10.16 -8.66
CA LYS A 508 -0.57 -8.70 -8.70
C LYS A 508 -0.62 -8.13 -10.11
N GLN A 509 -0.38 -8.96 -11.12
CA GLN A 509 -0.58 -8.64 -12.53
C GLN A 509 -2.01 -8.15 -12.76
N GLU A 510 -2.99 -8.92 -12.27
CA GLU A 510 -4.39 -8.59 -12.46
C GLU A 510 -4.84 -7.40 -11.61
N VAL A 511 -4.25 -7.21 -10.42
CA VAL A 511 -4.46 -5.97 -9.62
C VAL A 511 -4.01 -4.75 -10.42
N GLY A 512 -2.78 -4.77 -10.94
CA GLY A 512 -2.23 -3.68 -11.74
C GLY A 512 -3.03 -3.41 -13.02
N ARG A 513 -3.47 -4.48 -13.71
CA ARG A 513 -4.31 -4.38 -14.91
C ARG A 513 -5.69 -3.78 -14.61
N ARG A 514 -6.34 -4.16 -13.51
CA ARG A 514 -7.65 -3.59 -13.13
C ARG A 514 -7.53 -2.11 -12.79
N LEU A 515 -6.48 -1.71 -12.07
CA LEU A 515 -6.18 -0.29 -11.82
C LEU A 515 -5.90 0.47 -13.12
N SER A 516 -5.15 -0.12 -14.06
CA SER A 516 -4.82 0.55 -15.33
C SER A 516 -6.04 0.75 -16.21
N VAL A 517 -6.93 -0.24 -16.28
CA VAL A 517 -8.21 -0.11 -17.00
C VAL A 517 -9.10 0.96 -16.36
N ALA A 518 -9.17 1.00 -15.02
CA ALA A 518 -9.89 2.07 -14.31
C ALA A 518 -9.30 3.46 -14.64
N ALA A 519 -7.97 3.59 -14.71
CA ALA A 519 -7.31 4.82 -15.12
C ALA A 519 -7.62 5.18 -16.58
N LEU A 520 -7.48 4.23 -17.51
CA LEU A 520 -7.75 4.41 -18.94
C LEU A 520 -9.16 4.92 -19.19
N ALA A 521 -10.17 4.31 -18.55
CA ALA A 521 -11.54 4.75 -18.68
C ALA A 521 -11.82 6.09 -17.99
N GLY A 522 -11.46 6.21 -16.70
CA GLY A 522 -11.88 7.32 -15.87
C GLY A 522 -11.03 8.59 -16.01
N VAL A 523 -9.74 8.45 -16.31
CA VAL A 523 -8.78 9.57 -16.38
C VAL A 523 -8.47 9.94 -17.82
N TYR A 524 -8.35 8.95 -18.72
CA TYR A 524 -8.02 9.18 -20.13
C TYR A 524 -9.21 9.06 -21.07
N GLY A 525 -10.42 8.81 -20.54
CA GLY A 525 -11.66 8.80 -21.33
C GLY A 525 -11.77 7.68 -22.36
N ARG A 526 -10.98 6.60 -22.23
CA ARG A 526 -11.04 5.45 -23.13
C ARG A 526 -12.40 4.76 -23.01
N LYS A 527 -13.09 4.60 -24.14
CA LYS A 527 -14.43 3.98 -24.22
C LYS A 527 -14.40 2.51 -24.62
N ASP A 528 -13.25 2.03 -25.07
CA ASP A 528 -12.99 0.65 -25.50
C ASP A 528 -12.56 -0.28 -24.34
N VAL A 529 -12.55 0.23 -23.11
CA VAL A 529 -12.22 -0.55 -21.91
C VAL A 529 -13.32 -0.39 -20.85
N ALA A 530 -13.67 -1.48 -20.18
CA ALA A 530 -14.69 -1.48 -19.13
C ALA A 530 -14.12 -0.88 -17.83
N ALA A 531 -14.63 0.26 -17.38
CA ALA A 531 -14.10 0.99 -16.23
C ALA A 531 -14.21 0.24 -14.89
N SER A 532 -15.22 -0.62 -14.76
CA SER A 532 -15.54 -1.37 -13.56
C SER A 532 -16.25 -2.67 -13.91
N GLY A 533 -16.33 -3.59 -12.96
CA GLY A 533 -17.26 -4.71 -13.05
C GLY A 533 -18.70 -4.28 -12.71
N PRO A 534 -19.66 -5.21 -12.75
CA PRO A 534 -21.05 -4.92 -12.45
C PRO A 534 -21.22 -4.33 -11.04
N VAL A 535 -21.97 -3.24 -10.93
CA VAL A 535 -22.27 -2.57 -9.66
C VAL A 535 -23.77 -2.64 -9.42
N PHE A 536 -24.19 -3.09 -8.25
CA PHE A 536 -25.59 -3.11 -7.83
C PHE A 536 -26.27 -1.76 -8.12
N ALA A 537 -27.44 -1.79 -8.76
CA ALA A 537 -28.23 -0.60 -9.06
C ALA A 537 -29.56 -0.61 -8.29
N THR A 538 -30.41 -1.62 -8.50
CA THR A 538 -31.70 -1.74 -7.81
C THR A 538 -32.04 -3.20 -7.52
N CYS A 539 -32.96 -3.42 -6.57
CA CYS A 539 -33.63 -4.71 -6.41
C CYS A 539 -35.15 -4.53 -6.29
N SER A 540 -35.88 -5.55 -6.74
CA SER A 540 -37.35 -5.65 -6.62
C SER A 540 -37.73 -7.10 -6.36
N VAL A 541 -38.95 -7.33 -5.85
CA VAL A 541 -39.45 -8.69 -5.56
C VAL A 541 -40.74 -8.92 -6.33
N ALA A 542 -40.82 -10.06 -7.01
CA ALA A 542 -42.01 -10.54 -7.69
C ALA A 542 -42.07 -12.06 -7.59
N ASP A 543 -43.24 -12.62 -7.28
CA ASP A 543 -43.49 -14.07 -7.24
C ASP A 543 -42.48 -14.86 -6.37
N GLY A 544 -42.11 -14.31 -5.21
CA GLY A 544 -41.13 -14.92 -4.29
C GLY A 544 -39.69 -14.93 -4.79
N ARG A 545 -39.38 -14.14 -5.83
CA ARG A 545 -38.04 -14.00 -6.41
C ARG A 545 -37.58 -12.57 -6.36
N MET A 546 -36.31 -12.35 -6.03
CA MET A 546 -35.69 -11.03 -6.08
C MET A 546 -35.02 -10.82 -7.44
N ARG A 547 -35.35 -9.73 -8.13
CA ARG A 547 -34.65 -9.28 -9.34
C ARG A 547 -33.71 -8.15 -8.99
N ILE A 548 -32.46 -8.31 -9.36
CA ILE A 548 -31.35 -7.42 -9.01
C ILE A 548 -30.73 -6.90 -10.30
N SER A 549 -30.81 -5.59 -10.52
CA SER A 549 -30.22 -4.94 -11.69
C SER A 549 -28.83 -4.42 -11.38
N PHE A 550 -27.97 -4.43 -12.39
CA PHE A 550 -26.60 -3.95 -12.31
C PHE A 550 -26.35 -2.82 -13.31
N SER A 551 -25.60 -1.81 -12.87
CA SER A 551 -24.91 -0.85 -13.71
C SER A 551 -23.50 -1.35 -14.05
N SER A 552 -22.79 -0.68 -14.97
CA SER A 552 -21.47 -1.12 -15.45
C SER A 552 -21.48 -2.55 -16.01
N ALA A 553 -22.56 -2.88 -16.71
CA ALA A 553 -22.81 -4.19 -17.31
C ALA A 553 -23.35 -4.05 -18.75
N ASP A 554 -22.95 -2.99 -19.46
CA ASP A 554 -23.42 -2.68 -20.82
C ASP A 554 -23.02 -3.77 -21.84
N ASP A 555 -21.91 -4.46 -21.57
CA ASP A 555 -21.46 -5.63 -22.33
C ASP A 555 -22.19 -6.93 -21.93
N GLY A 556 -22.87 -6.92 -20.79
CA GLY A 556 -23.68 -7.99 -20.22
C GLY A 556 -22.99 -8.75 -19.09
N LEU A 557 -23.81 -9.44 -18.29
CA LEU A 557 -23.36 -10.28 -17.17
C LEU A 557 -22.94 -11.67 -17.63
N VAL A 558 -21.97 -12.26 -16.92
CA VAL A 558 -21.53 -13.65 -17.08
C VAL A 558 -21.19 -14.31 -15.74
N SER A 559 -21.21 -15.64 -15.74
CA SER A 559 -20.47 -16.43 -14.76
C SER A 559 -19.03 -16.59 -15.23
N ARG A 560 -18.07 -16.06 -14.46
CA ARG A 560 -16.64 -16.03 -14.81
C ARG A 560 -16.06 -17.44 -15.05
N ASP A 561 -16.59 -18.44 -14.37
CA ASP A 561 -16.07 -19.82 -14.38
C ASP A 561 -17.03 -20.81 -15.05
N GLY A 562 -18.13 -20.33 -15.64
CA GLY A 562 -19.13 -21.16 -16.30
C GLY A 562 -19.99 -22.02 -15.35
N ARG A 563 -19.77 -21.95 -14.02
CA ARG A 563 -20.63 -22.61 -13.04
C ARG A 563 -21.93 -21.82 -12.84
N PRO A 564 -22.99 -22.42 -12.27
CA PRO A 564 -24.14 -21.66 -11.77
C PRO A 564 -23.70 -20.49 -10.89
N LEU A 565 -24.47 -19.40 -10.89
CA LEU A 565 -24.10 -18.21 -10.12
C LEU A 565 -24.06 -18.54 -8.62
N THR A 566 -22.95 -18.17 -7.96
CA THR A 566 -22.72 -18.33 -6.53
C THR A 566 -22.55 -16.99 -5.84
N GLY A 567 -22.60 -16.99 -4.51
CA GLY A 567 -22.34 -15.82 -3.67
C GLY A 567 -23.57 -15.00 -3.29
N PHE A 568 -24.77 -15.42 -3.69
CA PHE A 568 -26.04 -14.78 -3.31
C PHE A 568 -26.68 -15.45 -2.09
N ALA A 569 -26.99 -14.64 -1.07
CA ALA A 569 -27.82 -15.05 0.05
C ALA A 569 -28.98 -14.07 0.21
N ILE A 570 -30.17 -14.57 0.52
CA ILE A 570 -31.37 -13.75 0.72
C ILE A 570 -31.97 -14.02 2.10
N ALA A 571 -32.69 -13.04 2.63
CA ALA A 571 -33.43 -13.16 3.88
C ALA A 571 -34.80 -12.49 3.74
N GLY A 572 -35.76 -12.94 4.54
CA GLY A 572 -37.05 -12.26 4.70
C GLY A 572 -36.95 -11.05 5.62
N ALA A 573 -38.10 -10.61 6.13
CA ALA A 573 -38.15 -9.51 7.10
C ALA A 573 -37.42 -9.84 8.43
N ASP A 574 -37.30 -11.12 8.76
CA ASP A 574 -36.64 -11.65 9.96
C ASP A 574 -35.11 -11.50 9.94
N GLY A 575 -34.51 -11.28 8.76
CA GLY A 575 -33.06 -11.17 8.60
C GLY A 575 -32.30 -12.50 8.65
N SER A 576 -32.99 -13.64 8.61
CA SER A 576 -32.36 -14.97 8.58
C SER A 576 -31.92 -15.29 7.15
N TYR A 577 -30.62 -15.22 6.88
CA TYR A 577 -30.08 -15.44 5.54
C TYR A 577 -29.95 -16.93 5.19
N ALA A 578 -30.43 -17.28 4.01
CA ALA A 578 -30.19 -18.57 3.36
C ALA A 578 -29.48 -18.35 2.01
N TRP A 579 -28.63 -19.31 1.62
CA TRP A 579 -28.09 -19.34 0.26
C TRP A 579 -29.24 -19.41 -0.76
N ALA A 580 -29.04 -18.76 -1.91
CA ALA A 580 -30.04 -18.64 -2.94
C ALA A 580 -29.51 -19.11 -4.30
N GLU A 581 -30.39 -19.71 -5.08
CA GLU A 581 -30.15 -19.96 -6.50
C GLU A 581 -30.23 -18.63 -7.26
N ALA A 582 -29.30 -18.42 -8.18
CA ALA A 582 -29.22 -17.21 -8.97
C ALA A 582 -29.06 -17.53 -10.47
N ARG A 583 -29.73 -16.75 -11.32
CA ARG A 583 -29.61 -16.84 -12.79
C ARG A 583 -29.66 -15.47 -13.43
N ILE A 584 -28.93 -15.29 -14.53
CA ILE A 584 -29.01 -14.09 -15.37
C ILE A 584 -30.28 -14.21 -16.22
N VAL A 585 -31.19 -13.24 -16.12
CA VAL A 585 -32.51 -13.28 -16.79
C VAL A 585 -32.65 -12.24 -17.90
N ASP A 586 -31.86 -11.17 -17.84
CA ASP A 586 -31.66 -10.22 -18.92
C ASP A 586 -30.20 -9.73 -18.88
N GLY A 587 -29.75 -8.99 -19.90
CA GLY A 587 -28.34 -8.63 -20.07
C GLY A 587 -27.66 -8.05 -18.82
N ASN A 588 -28.40 -7.40 -17.91
CA ASN A 588 -27.88 -6.77 -16.70
C ASN A 588 -28.64 -7.10 -15.40
N THR A 589 -29.51 -8.11 -15.39
CA THR A 589 -30.32 -8.49 -14.22
C THR A 589 -30.12 -9.94 -13.84
N VAL A 590 -29.97 -10.15 -12.54
CA VAL A 590 -29.94 -11.48 -11.91
C VAL A 590 -31.25 -11.68 -11.14
N GLU A 591 -31.87 -12.83 -11.34
CA GLU A 591 -32.99 -13.29 -10.53
C GLU A 591 -32.49 -14.28 -9.48
N VAL A 592 -32.90 -14.08 -8.23
CA VAL A 592 -32.41 -14.79 -7.05
C VAL A 592 -33.59 -15.34 -6.25
N SER A 593 -33.53 -16.61 -5.81
CA SER A 593 -34.60 -17.24 -5.01
C SER A 593 -34.09 -18.37 -4.13
N SER A 594 -34.77 -18.63 -3.01
CA SER A 594 -34.48 -19.75 -2.11
C SER A 594 -35.78 -20.34 -1.57
N PRO A 595 -35.99 -21.67 -1.61
CA PRO A 595 -37.16 -22.30 -1.00
C PRO A 595 -37.29 -22.05 0.52
N GLN A 596 -36.17 -21.73 1.18
CA GLN A 596 -36.13 -21.41 2.61
C GLN A 596 -36.62 -19.98 2.91
N VAL A 597 -36.74 -19.13 1.88
CA VAL A 597 -37.12 -17.72 2.00
C VAL A 597 -38.18 -17.39 0.93
N PRO A 598 -39.46 -17.75 1.16
CA PRO A 598 -40.52 -17.54 0.18
C PRO A 598 -40.85 -16.05 -0.04
N ASP A 599 -40.62 -15.21 0.97
CA ASP A 599 -40.88 -13.77 0.94
C ASP A 599 -39.56 -12.98 1.13
N PRO A 600 -38.68 -12.93 0.12
CA PRO A 600 -37.36 -12.30 0.28
C PRO A 600 -37.49 -10.78 0.37
N ALA A 601 -36.76 -10.18 1.32
CA ALA A 601 -36.73 -8.74 1.54
C ALA A 601 -35.32 -8.14 1.51
N ARG A 602 -34.29 -8.97 1.71
CA ARG A 602 -32.88 -8.56 1.78
C ARG A 602 -32.02 -9.49 0.94
N VAL A 603 -30.92 -8.96 0.42
CA VAL A 603 -29.92 -9.72 -0.32
C VAL A 603 -28.51 -9.31 0.07
N LEU A 604 -27.63 -10.31 0.10
CA LEU A 604 -26.20 -10.18 0.16
C LEU A 604 -25.60 -10.80 -1.11
N TYR A 605 -24.65 -10.12 -1.72
CA TYR A 605 -23.79 -10.69 -2.75
C TYR A 605 -22.34 -10.59 -2.33
N ALA A 606 -21.63 -11.73 -2.35
CA ALA A 606 -20.22 -11.83 -2.00
C ALA A 606 -19.87 -11.25 -0.60
N TRP A 607 -20.80 -11.37 0.36
CA TRP A 607 -20.68 -10.80 1.71
C TRP A 607 -20.10 -11.81 2.71
N ALA A 608 -18.79 -12.02 2.64
CA ALA A 608 -18.02 -12.84 3.58
C ALA A 608 -16.53 -12.45 3.52
N ASP A 609 -15.72 -12.98 4.43
CA ASP A 609 -14.26 -12.78 4.42
C ASP A 609 -13.63 -13.35 3.13
N ASN A 610 -14.06 -14.54 2.73
CA ASN A 610 -13.68 -15.19 1.47
C ASN A 610 -14.92 -15.86 0.83
N PRO A 611 -15.71 -15.13 0.03
CA PRO A 611 -16.90 -15.68 -0.60
C PRO A 611 -16.56 -16.50 -1.86
N ASP A 612 -17.27 -17.59 -2.11
CA ASP A 612 -17.37 -18.18 -3.46
C ASP A 612 -18.39 -17.37 -4.26
N ALA A 613 -17.90 -16.50 -5.16
CA ALA A 613 -18.72 -15.63 -5.98
C ALA A 613 -18.13 -15.52 -7.39
N ASN A 614 -18.96 -15.65 -8.41
CA ASN A 614 -18.52 -15.76 -9.81
C ASN A 614 -19.23 -14.81 -10.79
N LEU A 615 -20.08 -13.88 -10.34
CA LEU A 615 -20.68 -12.87 -11.22
C LEU A 615 -19.62 -11.88 -11.70
N ALA A 616 -19.57 -11.63 -13.00
CA ALA A 616 -18.67 -10.71 -13.65
C ALA A 616 -19.31 -10.05 -14.88
N SER A 617 -18.68 -9.01 -15.42
CA SER A 617 -18.96 -8.51 -16.77
C SER A 617 -18.33 -9.40 -17.84
N LYS A 618 -18.74 -9.26 -19.10
CA LYS A 618 -18.08 -9.97 -20.23
C LYS A 618 -16.62 -9.59 -20.40
N ALA A 619 -16.23 -8.38 -19.99
CA ALA A 619 -14.83 -7.96 -19.88
C ALA A 619 -14.03 -8.69 -18.77
N GLY A 620 -14.66 -9.61 -18.03
CA GLY A 620 -14.02 -10.42 -16.99
C GLY A 620 -13.79 -9.68 -15.68
N LEU A 621 -14.44 -8.53 -15.46
CA LEU A 621 -14.32 -7.77 -14.22
C LEU A 621 -15.35 -8.27 -13.20
N PRO A 622 -14.94 -8.63 -11.97
CA PRO A 622 -15.86 -9.15 -10.96
C PRO A 622 -16.90 -8.11 -10.54
N ALA A 623 -18.13 -8.57 -10.28
CA ALA A 623 -19.15 -7.72 -9.68
C ALA A 623 -18.74 -7.25 -8.28
N VAL A 624 -19.07 -6.01 -7.96
CA VAL A 624 -18.78 -5.40 -6.65
C VAL A 624 -19.66 -6.06 -5.58
N PRO A 625 -19.09 -6.51 -4.44
CA PRO A 625 -19.88 -6.99 -3.30
C PRO A 625 -20.88 -5.96 -2.81
N PHE A 626 -22.08 -6.39 -2.42
CA PHE A 626 -23.10 -5.48 -1.90
C PHE A 626 -24.03 -6.17 -0.91
N ARG A 627 -24.75 -5.33 -0.17
CA ARG A 627 -25.96 -5.70 0.56
C ARG A 627 -27.08 -4.75 0.19
N ALA A 628 -28.29 -5.24 0.07
CA ALA A 628 -29.45 -4.42 -0.28
C ALA A 628 -30.73 -4.93 0.38
N SER A 629 -31.72 -4.05 0.44
CA SER A 629 -33.08 -4.31 0.92
C SER A 629 -34.06 -3.67 -0.06
N VAL A 630 -35.20 -4.31 -0.31
CA VAL A 630 -36.24 -3.74 -1.18
C VAL A 630 -36.83 -2.43 -0.64
N ASN A 631 -36.67 -2.16 0.66
CA ASN A 631 -37.09 -0.91 1.30
C ASN A 631 -35.98 0.17 1.32
N ASP A 632 -34.74 -0.19 1.01
CA ASP A 632 -33.60 0.75 0.97
C ASP A 632 -33.38 1.23 -0.47
N VAL A 633 -34.36 1.92 -1.05
CA VAL A 633 -34.14 2.67 -2.30
C VAL A 633 -33.57 4.05 -1.93
N SER A 634 -32.33 4.10 -1.46
CA SER A 634 -31.58 5.37 -1.37
C SER A 634 -30.06 5.21 -1.30
N LEU A 635 -29.46 4.69 -2.36
CA LEU A 635 -28.11 5.13 -2.79
C LEU A 635 -28.07 5.15 -4.33
N SER A 636 -29.02 5.84 -4.96
CA SER A 636 -28.92 6.15 -6.39
C SER A 636 -28.06 7.40 -6.57
N ASN A 637 -26.93 7.21 -7.24
CA ASN A 637 -26.27 8.25 -8.03
C ASN A 637 -27.28 8.89 -8.99
N THR A 638 -27.82 10.03 -8.59
CA THR A 638 -28.47 11.05 -9.44
C THR A 638 -28.08 12.37 -8.78
N GLU A 639 -27.14 13.16 -9.27
CA GLU A 639 -27.15 13.83 -10.58
C GLU A 639 -25.72 13.97 -11.13
N SER A 640 -25.53 13.66 -12.41
CA SER A 640 -24.45 14.29 -13.17
C SER A 640 -24.79 15.78 -13.37
N PRO A 641 -23.93 16.74 -13.00
CA PRO A 641 -24.13 18.10 -13.44
C PRO A 641 -23.94 18.13 -14.96
N ARG A 642 -25.01 18.43 -15.70
CA ARG A 642 -24.90 18.80 -17.11
C ARG A 642 -23.97 20.02 -17.21
N PRO A 643 -23.09 20.12 -18.23
CA PRO A 643 -22.35 21.35 -18.47
C PRO A 643 -23.34 22.45 -18.83
N GLY A 644 -23.54 23.40 -17.92
CA GLY A 644 -24.32 24.60 -18.18
C GLY A 644 -23.61 25.45 -19.23
N ALA A 645 -24.31 25.69 -20.33
CA ALA A 645 -23.90 26.64 -21.35
C ALA A 645 -23.58 28.00 -20.72
N ALA A 646 -22.46 28.59 -21.15
CA ALA A 646 -22.04 29.92 -20.79
C ALA A 646 -23.18 30.93 -21.04
N LYS A 647 -23.67 31.55 -19.97
CA LYS A 647 -24.45 32.79 -20.08
C LYS A 647 -23.46 33.92 -20.34
N THR A 648 -23.46 34.43 -21.57
CA THR A 648 -22.94 35.75 -21.92
C THR A 648 -23.55 36.82 -21.00
N PRO A 649 -22.76 37.76 -20.45
CA PRO A 649 -23.32 38.95 -19.81
C PRO A 649 -23.81 39.91 -20.89
N GLY A 650 -25.12 39.98 -21.07
CA GLY A 650 -25.77 41.08 -21.79
C GLY A 650 -25.74 42.33 -20.92
N GLY A 651 -25.13 43.38 -21.45
CA GLY A 651 -25.15 44.71 -20.84
C GLY A 651 -26.50 45.41 -21.03
N ALA A 652 -26.87 46.20 -20.02
CA ALA A 652 -27.76 47.36 -20.09
C ALA A 652 -27.35 48.23 -18.88
N VAL A 653 -26.64 49.34 -19.08
CA VAL A 653 -27.14 50.68 -19.44
C VAL A 653 -28.11 51.23 -18.38
N SER A 654 -27.74 52.41 -17.90
CA SER A 654 -28.34 53.27 -16.89
C SER A 654 -29.84 53.53 -17.04
N LYS A 655 -30.51 53.80 -15.91
CA LYS A 655 -31.02 55.12 -15.54
C LYS A 655 -31.61 55.12 -14.12
N ASP A 656 -31.39 56.27 -13.49
CA ASP A 656 -31.94 56.86 -12.25
C ASP A 656 -31.47 56.33 -10.89
#